data_AF-A0A2E9QU48-F1
#
_entry.id   AF-A0A2E9QU48-F1
#
_cell.length_a   1.000
_cell.length_b   1.000
_cell.length_c   1.000
_cell.angle_alpha   90.00
_cell.angle_beta   90.00
_cell.angle_gamma   90.00
#
_symmetry.space_group_name_H-M   'P 1'
#
loop_
_entity.id
_entity.type
_entity.pdbx_description
1 polymer ?
#
loop_
_entity_poly.entity_id
_entity_poly.type
_entity_poly.pdbx_seq_one_letter_code
_entity_poly.pdbx_strand_id
1 'polypeptide(L)'
;MMSEKSKPIEKGVDFLLRVGLTPKNPDKQELLMRRSMRNVLFVLCSFLCVMVLGPSACSPPQICAEGEDLPANPTSLNAGGSPCKSDCECSNQVFEGYCKKETPDAEEGICVVIQRETCNGVGRIATCIPQLPPLPADAACRTGYRICKPDYLETSMWGNCEPLEAFRKRNNITATESDEKTCGDGVDNDCNGKTDKSDPACKDFCDPGQRRVCFTDKDNKIVDGRFGDAQQQAAAANTGSCSTGFQFCKDGKWDEECVGEKKPAAEVCDGVDNDCDGKIDNGVDDCKCTPGTKEPCYDGPSGTQNVGPCKNGIRTCGGDGLWGACEGAVYPTTQACKGVDDDCDGLVDEGCPCLGEAPRDCGSSLGSCQAGKQRCESNIWSSLCYAYRGPTPEVCDNDDNDCDGQVDEGLRRSCSYGCKTDDGKAIVGVERCEGGSWTGCSAPKPPQEECNGKDDDCDGTIDNMTPKACKHPTCGDGLQFCAKGVWSSCFVPPSGKEVCNNKDDNCDGNIDEGLVRTCKNSCNVEGAEFCLGGQWVGCTAPTPLPFEYCDGKDNDCNGQIDDNVTDIGRSCAIPQGKGVCGTGTITACNGGKPLCTANTATAESCNGLDDDCDGQVDEGTSSCVSVFAGKCGVEGYKDGTLDVAMFSSPAGMAVNPSNSSLYLADPGNKRYRLITRSGVVSTIAGDGTSGYLEGPALMAKFMFPMTILAPDESMTKMYLLDTSNSMIRAYVFKTSTKGAYIESIAGTGKTGSADGLVGGATFTYPGDITKGNISGGILYVADTSNNKIRTVVVGSNVTTLAGQAGGGFLDGTLSTARFNIPSGVSFDFATDTLYVADTANHRVRAIDISKSLVSTLAGDGKCDPATGMDCYKDGSTAIAQFIRPRKVLVHGNVLYVLEEHRIRAINLTTKMVSTIAGDGKKGYKNGPALQAQFGRLSHMVVGQNGDLIVSDAGNHCLLRISLTP
;
A
#
# COMPACT_ATOMS: atom_id res chain seq x y z
N MET A 1 -12.52 -66.70 26.47
CA MET A 1 -12.70 -68.04 25.84
C MET A 1 -14.15 -68.44 26.08
N MET A 2 -14.91 -69.14 25.23
CA MET A 2 -14.80 -69.62 23.82
C MET A 2 -16.22 -70.19 23.46
N SER A 3 -16.66 -70.58 22.26
CA SER A 3 -16.16 -70.64 20.86
C SER A 3 -17.37 -71.07 19.98
N GLU A 4 -17.57 -70.81 18.68
CA GLU A 4 -17.10 -69.83 17.68
C GLU A 4 -18.13 -69.81 16.51
N LYS A 5 -18.16 -68.74 15.70
CA LYS A 5 -19.16 -68.46 14.63
C LYS A 5 -18.60 -67.41 13.63
N SER A 6 -19.08 -67.18 12.39
CA SER A 6 -19.91 -67.98 11.43
C SER A 6 -20.15 -67.28 10.06
N LYS A 7 -20.12 -68.06 8.95
CA LYS A 7 -20.96 -68.03 7.70
C LYS A 7 -20.84 -66.94 6.55
N PRO A 8 -21.30 -67.26 5.29
CA PRO A 8 -21.01 -66.52 4.02
C PRO A 8 -22.22 -66.31 3.02
N ILE A 9 -22.02 -65.84 1.76
CA ILE A 9 -22.57 -66.34 0.43
C ILE A 9 -22.45 -65.35 -0.79
N GLU A 10 -22.37 -65.92 -2.01
CA GLU A 10 -22.28 -65.52 -3.46
C GLU A 10 -23.12 -64.33 -4.04
N LYS A 11 -23.07 -63.85 -5.34
CA LYS A 11 -22.17 -63.79 -6.55
C LYS A 11 -22.78 -62.84 -7.63
N GLY A 12 -22.00 -62.25 -8.55
CA GLY A 12 -22.47 -61.54 -9.78
C GLY A 12 -21.36 -60.78 -10.55
N VAL A 13 -21.51 -60.53 -11.87
CA VAL A 13 -20.48 -60.00 -12.84
C VAL A 13 -20.98 -58.65 -13.44
N ASP A 14 -20.22 -57.59 -13.81
CA ASP A 14 -19.26 -57.46 -14.95
C ASP A 14 -18.41 -56.13 -15.03
N PHE A 15 -17.43 -56.10 -15.96
CA PHE A 15 -16.50 -55.09 -16.59
C PHE A 15 -16.45 -53.56 -16.24
N LEU A 16 -15.28 -52.91 -15.93
CA LEU A 16 -14.14 -52.32 -16.76
C LEU A 16 -14.36 -50.83 -17.23
N LEU A 17 -13.39 -49.89 -17.39
CA LEU A 17 -11.92 -49.76 -17.17
C LEU A 17 -11.39 -48.28 -17.23
N ARG A 18 -10.37 -47.91 -16.40
CA ARG A 18 -9.30 -46.86 -16.59
C ARG A 18 -9.73 -45.38 -16.88
N VAL A 19 -8.93 -44.31 -16.71
CA VAL A 19 -7.46 -44.05 -16.70
C VAL A 19 -7.09 -43.01 -15.59
N GLY A 20 -5.82 -42.93 -15.16
CA GLY A 20 -5.32 -41.97 -14.15
C GLY A 20 -4.52 -40.76 -14.71
N LEU A 21 -4.22 -39.78 -13.84
CA LEU A 21 -3.60 -38.48 -14.17
C LEU A 21 -2.10 -38.39 -13.84
N THR A 22 -1.35 -37.56 -14.59
CA THR A 22 -0.27 -36.67 -14.08
C THR A 22 0.16 -35.66 -15.18
N PRO A 23 0.64 -34.44 -14.85
CA PRO A 23 0.74 -33.33 -15.81
C PRO A 23 2.17 -32.99 -16.29
N LYS A 24 2.27 -32.16 -17.34
CA LYS A 24 3.46 -31.37 -17.72
C LYS A 24 3.09 -29.89 -17.90
N ASN A 25 4.09 -29.02 -17.72
CA ASN A 25 3.96 -27.57 -17.49
C ASN A 25 3.48 -26.74 -18.72
N PRO A 26 3.00 -25.50 -18.51
CA PRO A 26 2.37 -24.65 -19.53
C PRO A 26 3.32 -23.62 -20.17
N ASP A 27 2.88 -22.96 -21.24
CA ASP A 27 3.28 -21.57 -21.54
C ASP A 27 2.35 -20.86 -22.55
N LYS A 28 2.18 -19.53 -22.41
CA LYS A 28 1.55 -18.55 -23.33
C LYS A 28 0.03 -18.66 -23.63
N GLN A 29 -0.72 -17.59 -23.94
CA GLN A 29 -0.67 -16.13 -23.63
C GLN A 29 -2.02 -15.54 -24.10
N GLU A 30 -2.53 -14.44 -23.51
CA GLU A 30 -3.61 -13.65 -24.12
C GLU A 30 -3.50 -12.15 -23.75
N LEU A 31 -3.98 -11.26 -24.64
CA LEU A 31 -3.89 -9.81 -24.49
C LEU A 31 -5.18 -9.08 -24.96
N LEU A 32 -5.88 -8.47 -23.99
CA LEU A 32 -6.69 -7.21 -24.05
C LEU A 32 -7.89 -7.02 -25.02
N MET A 33 -9.10 -7.11 -24.43
CA MET A 33 -10.12 -6.03 -24.21
C MET A 33 -10.79 -5.17 -25.33
N ARG A 34 -12.14 -5.35 -25.44
CA ARG A 34 -13.30 -4.40 -25.22
C ARG A 34 -13.60 -3.12 -26.07
N ARG A 35 -14.93 -2.81 -26.14
CA ARG A 35 -15.69 -1.50 -26.30
C ARG A 35 -15.90 -0.95 -27.75
N SER A 36 -16.92 -0.13 -28.13
CA SER A 36 -18.18 0.38 -27.50
C SER A 36 -19.21 1.06 -28.48
N MET A 37 -20.52 1.00 -28.15
CA MET A 37 -21.69 1.92 -28.36
C MET A 37 -21.86 3.02 -29.48
N ARG A 38 -23.02 2.95 -30.18
CA ARG A 38 -24.23 3.86 -30.16
C ARG A 38 -24.27 5.27 -30.86
N ASN A 39 -25.47 5.60 -31.40
CA ASN A 39 -26.01 6.88 -31.97
C ASN A 39 -25.71 7.09 -33.47
N VAL A 40 -26.51 7.77 -34.32
CA VAL A 40 -27.52 8.87 -34.18
C VAL A 40 -28.71 8.60 -35.15
N LEU A 41 -29.97 9.02 -34.96
CA LEU A 41 -30.66 10.30 -35.31
C LEU A 41 -32.17 9.97 -35.09
N PHE A 42 -33.06 10.71 -34.41
CA PHE A 42 -33.48 12.12 -34.42
C PHE A 42 -34.01 12.67 -35.77
N VAL A 43 -35.04 13.52 -35.67
CA VAL A 43 -35.71 14.29 -36.75
C VAL A 43 -36.70 13.53 -37.66
N LEU A 44 -37.99 13.50 -37.28
CA LEU A 44 -39.10 14.05 -38.08
C LEU A 44 -40.45 14.05 -37.31
N CYS A 45 -41.16 15.19 -37.33
CA CYS A 45 -42.57 15.46 -36.98
C CYS A 45 -43.14 14.86 -35.67
N SER A 46 -43.55 15.63 -34.63
CA SER A 46 -44.51 16.76 -34.61
C SER A 46 -45.91 16.42 -35.14
N PHE A 47 -46.88 16.09 -34.27
CA PHE A 47 -48.31 16.43 -34.44
C PHE A 47 -49.13 16.26 -33.13
N LEU A 48 -49.83 17.33 -32.72
CA LEU A 48 -50.99 17.46 -31.80
C LEU A 48 -51.28 16.41 -30.69
N CYS A 49 -51.36 16.87 -29.42
CA CYS A 49 -52.65 17.07 -28.70
C CYS A 49 -52.48 17.91 -27.41
N VAL A 50 -53.58 18.39 -26.80
CA VAL A 50 -53.62 19.50 -25.82
C VAL A 50 -54.61 19.26 -24.66
N MET A 51 -54.32 19.84 -23.48
CA MET A 51 -55.15 20.03 -22.25
C MET A 51 -55.20 18.94 -21.15
N VAL A 52 -54.61 19.24 -19.97
CA VAL A 52 -55.28 19.51 -18.65
C VAL A 52 -54.35 19.21 -17.45
N LEU A 53 -54.24 20.20 -16.52
CA LEU A 53 -53.57 20.21 -15.19
C LEU A 53 -52.01 20.26 -15.13
N GLY A 54 -51.48 21.08 -14.21
CA GLY A 54 -50.05 21.36 -13.99
C GLY A 54 -49.38 20.45 -12.94
N PRO A 55 -48.11 20.70 -12.55
CA PRO A 55 -47.61 22.03 -12.15
C PRO A 55 -46.27 22.48 -12.81
N SER A 56 -45.83 23.68 -12.43
CA SER A 56 -44.44 24.20 -12.43
C SER A 56 -43.49 23.69 -13.54
N ALA A 57 -43.23 24.56 -14.51
CA ALA A 57 -42.14 24.37 -15.47
C ALA A 57 -40.78 24.35 -14.77
N CYS A 58 -40.17 23.17 -14.64
CA CYS A 58 -38.73 23.03 -14.66
C CYS A 58 -38.33 22.70 -16.10
N SER A 59 -37.69 23.66 -16.77
CA SER A 59 -36.93 23.39 -17.98
C SER A 59 -35.91 22.26 -17.68
N PRO A 60 -35.61 21.36 -18.63
CA PRO A 60 -34.41 20.54 -18.49
C PRO A 60 -33.19 21.48 -18.35
N PRO A 61 -32.18 21.13 -17.53
CA PRO A 61 -31.01 21.98 -17.35
C PRO A 61 -30.34 22.23 -18.71
N GLN A 62 -30.05 23.49 -19.02
CA GLN A 62 -29.26 23.81 -20.20
C GLN A 62 -27.86 23.19 -20.05
N ILE A 63 -27.50 22.37 -21.04
CA ILE A 63 -26.16 21.81 -21.19
C ILE A 63 -25.36 22.86 -21.96
N CYS A 64 -24.16 23.20 -21.49
CA CYS A 64 -23.29 24.15 -22.18
C CYS A 64 -22.84 23.57 -23.53
N ALA A 65 -22.97 24.36 -24.60
CA ALA A 65 -22.40 24.04 -25.91
C ALA A 65 -20.99 24.63 -26.02
N GLU A 66 -20.13 24.01 -26.83
CA GLU A 66 -18.73 24.39 -26.97
C GLU A 66 -18.58 25.75 -27.68
N GLY A 67 -18.07 26.77 -26.97
CA GLY A 67 -17.66 28.05 -27.55
C GLY A 67 -18.72 29.16 -27.65
N GLU A 68 -19.86 29.07 -26.94
CA GLU A 68 -20.79 30.21 -26.79
C GLU A 68 -20.62 30.89 -25.42
N ASP A 69 -20.25 32.18 -25.43
CA ASP A 69 -20.29 33.05 -24.26
C ASP A 69 -21.69 33.03 -23.62
N LEU A 70 -21.81 32.45 -22.42
CA LEU A 70 -23.06 32.52 -21.65
C LEU A 70 -23.41 34.00 -21.40
N PRO A 71 -24.65 34.45 -21.70
CA PRO A 71 -25.03 35.84 -21.48
C PRO A 71 -24.88 36.20 -20.01
N ALA A 72 -24.30 37.39 -19.75
CA ALA A 72 -23.78 37.80 -18.45
C ALA A 72 -24.70 37.42 -17.26
N ASN A 73 -24.17 36.55 -16.38
CA ASN A 73 -24.78 36.03 -15.15
C ASN A 73 -26.05 35.15 -15.29
N PRO A 74 -25.90 33.85 -15.63
CA PRO A 74 -26.84 32.82 -15.22
C PRO A 74 -26.62 32.48 -13.73
N THR A 75 -27.35 33.15 -12.83
CA THR A 75 -27.09 33.15 -11.37
C THR A 75 -27.41 31.84 -10.62
N SER A 76 -27.82 30.77 -11.29
CA SER A 76 -28.22 29.51 -10.64
C SER A 76 -28.06 28.22 -11.47
N LEU A 77 -27.41 28.28 -12.64
CA LEU A 77 -27.34 27.10 -13.53
C LEU A 77 -26.36 26.04 -12.97
N ASN A 78 -26.77 24.77 -13.00
CA ASN A 78 -25.91 23.63 -12.67
C ASN A 78 -25.59 22.88 -13.97
N ALA A 79 -24.33 22.94 -14.40
CA ALA A 79 -23.85 22.33 -15.65
C ALA A 79 -23.11 21.00 -15.45
N GLY A 80 -23.25 20.37 -14.28
CA GLY A 80 -22.62 19.08 -13.99
C GLY A 80 -23.07 17.99 -14.97
N GLY A 81 -22.11 17.28 -15.55
CA GLY A 81 -22.36 16.26 -16.59
C GLY A 81 -22.17 16.74 -18.04
N SER A 82 -21.92 18.03 -18.27
CA SER A 82 -21.58 18.55 -19.61
C SER A 82 -20.17 18.12 -20.04
N PRO A 83 -19.89 17.88 -21.34
CA PRO A 83 -18.52 17.64 -21.82
C PRO A 83 -17.65 18.90 -21.72
N CYS A 84 -16.33 18.73 -21.59
CA CYS A 84 -15.35 19.83 -21.48
C CYS A 84 -13.95 19.42 -21.95
N LYS A 85 -13.13 20.41 -22.31
CA LYS A 85 -11.71 20.20 -22.69
C LYS A 85 -10.72 20.92 -21.74
N SER A 86 -11.12 22.08 -21.23
CA SER A 86 -10.48 22.82 -20.13
C SER A 86 -11.39 22.85 -18.90
N ASP A 87 -10.87 23.29 -17.74
CA ASP A 87 -11.73 23.65 -16.60
C ASP A 87 -12.86 24.57 -17.05
N CYS A 88 -14.07 24.22 -16.66
CA CYS A 88 -15.24 24.57 -17.44
C CYS A 88 -15.60 26.06 -17.33
N GLU A 89 -16.07 26.64 -18.45
CA GLU A 89 -16.77 27.94 -18.51
C GLU A 89 -18.06 27.97 -17.65
N CYS A 90 -18.40 26.84 -17.03
CA CYS A 90 -19.50 26.61 -16.11
C CYS A 90 -19.33 27.22 -14.70
N SER A 91 -18.20 27.88 -14.40
CA SER A 91 -18.02 28.59 -13.12
C SER A 91 -18.87 29.86 -13.08
N ASN A 92 -19.86 29.92 -12.18
CA ASN A 92 -20.80 31.05 -12.04
C ASN A 92 -20.85 31.59 -10.60
N GLN A 93 -21.81 32.47 -10.31
CA GLN A 93 -21.97 33.12 -8.99
C GLN A 93 -22.19 32.15 -7.82
N VAL A 94 -22.68 30.92 -8.08
CA VAL A 94 -23.09 29.95 -7.05
C VAL A 94 -22.30 28.63 -7.14
N PHE A 95 -21.75 28.30 -8.31
CA PHE A 95 -21.03 27.05 -8.55
C PHE A 95 -19.63 27.30 -9.13
N GLU A 96 -18.69 26.47 -8.70
CA GLU A 96 -17.35 26.30 -9.27
C GLU A 96 -17.36 25.03 -10.12
N GLY A 97 -16.95 25.11 -11.40
CA GLY A 97 -16.92 23.97 -12.32
C GLY A 97 -15.49 23.62 -12.72
N TYR A 98 -15.12 22.35 -12.59
CA TYR A 98 -13.82 21.81 -13.04
C TYR A 98 -14.02 20.63 -14.00
N CYS A 99 -13.06 20.39 -14.88
CA CYS A 99 -13.18 19.39 -15.94
C CYS A 99 -12.55 18.05 -15.53
N LYS A 100 -13.38 17.07 -15.19
CA LYS A 100 -12.91 15.75 -14.79
C LYS A 100 -12.64 14.86 -16.00
N LYS A 101 -11.36 14.68 -16.31
CA LYS A 101 -10.85 13.76 -17.35
C LYS A 101 -10.65 12.34 -16.78
N GLU A 102 -10.87 11.29 -17.59
CA GLU A 102 -10.68 9.90 -17.13
C GLU A 102 -9.20 9.51 -16.98
N THR A 103 -8.31 10.13 -17.76
CA THR A 103 -6.85 10.01 -17.68
C THR A 103 -6.20 11.40 -17.84
N PRO A 104 -4.97 11.63 -17.35
CA PRO A 104 -4.33 12.95 -17.45
C PRO A 104 -4.14 13.43 -18.89
N ASP A 105 -3.87 12.50 -19.82
CA ASP A 105 -3.63 12.80 -21.24
C ASP A 105 -4.91 12.85 -22.10
N ALA A 106 -6.10 12.71 -21.51
CA ALA A 106 -7.35 12.77 -22.28
C ALA A 106 -7.64 14.20 -22.76
N GLU A 107 -8.00 14.37 -24.02
CA GLU A 107 -8.34 15.70 -24.56
C GLU A 107 -9.69 16.20 -24.00
N GLU A 108 -10.66 15.29 -23.83
CA GLU A 108 -12.02 15.57 -23.35
C GLU A 108 -12.29 14.96 -21.95
N GLY A 109 -13.20 15.59 -21.20
CA GLY A 109 -13.66 15.19 -19.87
C GLY A 109 -15.10 15.63 -19.61
N ILE A 110 -15.55 15.48 -18.36
CA ILE A 110 -16.91 15.81 -17.91
C ILE A 110 -16.86 16.88 -16.82
N CYS A 111 -17.61 17.97 -16.97
CA CYS A 111 -17.74 19.02 -15.96
C CYS A 111 -18.33 18.45 -14.68
N VAL A 112 -17.60 18.63 -13.57
CA VAL A 112 -18.09 18.42 -12.22
C VAL A 112 -18.20 19.78 -11.55
N VAL A 113 -19.36 20.08 -10.96
CA VAL A 113 -19.58 21.35 -10.27
C VAL A 113 -19.67 21.16 -8.75
N ILE A 114 -19.12 22.11 -8.01
CA ILE A 114 -19.16 22.21 -6.55
C ILE A 114 -19.86 23.52 -6.19
N GLN A 115 -20.75 23.50 -5.20
CA GLN A 115 -21.40 24.72 -4.73
C GLN A 115 -20.41 25.58 -3.93
N ARG A 116 -20.35 26.89 -4.25
CA ARG A 116 -19.47 27.84 -3.56
C ARG A 116 -19.92 28.06 -2.12
N GLU A 117 -18.92 28.14 -1.24
CA GLU A 117 -19.11 28.50 0.16
C GLU A 117 -19.10 30.02 0.34
N THR A 118 -19.87 30.52 1.30
CA THR A 118 -19.84 31.94 1.68
C THR A 118 -18.54 32.30 2.42
N CYS A 119 -18.09 33.54 2.28
CA CYS A 119 -16.81 34.00 2.81
C CYS A 119 -16.95 35.37 3.49
N ASN A 120 -16.18 35.58 4.57
CA ASN A 120 -16.25 36.79 5.39
C ASN A 120 -15.00 37.66 5.21
N GLY A 121 -15.09 38.65 4.32
CA GLY A 121 -14.07 39.67 4.07
C GLY A 121 -13.46 39.59 2.66
N VAL A 122 -13.87 40.51 1.78
CA VAL A 122 -13.39 40.63 0.39
C VAL A 122 -11.86 40.68 0.34
N GLY A 123 -11.27 39.96 -0.60
CA GLY A 123 -9.81 39.88 -0.79
C GLY A 123 -9.08 38.96 0.19
N ARG A 124 -9.75 38.34 1.17
CA ARG A 124 -9.11 37.29 1.99
C ARG A 124 -8.74 36.08 1.14
N ILE A 125 -7.62 35.46 1.47
CA ILE A 125 -7.15 34.21 0.88
C ILE A 125 -7.42 33.06 1.85
N ALA A 126 -7.89 31.93 1.34
CA ALA A 126 -7.97 30.66 2.08
C ALA A 126 -7.35 29.53 1.26
N THR A 127 -6.82 28.52 1.96
CA THR A 127 -6.37 27.27 1.34
C THR A 127 -7.57 26.43 0.87
N CYS A 128 -7.33 25.59 -0.14
CA CYS A 128 -8.28 24.66 -0.71
C CYS A 128 -7.52 23.50 -1.40
N ILE A 129 -8.23 22.54 -2.00
CA ILE A 129 -7.62 21.40 -2.70
C ILE A 129 -8.14 21.41 -4.16
N PRO A 130 -7.28 21.66 -5.17
CA PRO A 130 -7.67 21.59 -6.58
C PRO A 130 -8.05 20.16 -6.97
N GLN A 131 -9.04 20.00 -7.84
CA GLN A 131 -9.61 18.69 -8.20
C GLN A 131 -9.14 18.22 -9.59
N LEU A 132 -7.83 18.01 -9.76
CA LEU A 132 -7.21 17.59 -11.03
C LEU A 132 -6.78 16.10 -11.00
N PRO A 133 -6.88 15.36 -12.12
CA PRO A 133 -6.37 13.98 -12.25
C PRO A 133 -4.85 13.95 -12.53
N PRO A 134 -4.18 12.83 -12.23
CA PRO A 134 -3.36 12.64 -11.04
C PRO A 134 -1.95 13.22 -11.16
N LEU A 135 -1.58 14.04 -10.17
CA LEU A 135 -0.18 14.35 -9.84
C LEU A 135 0.28 13.52 -8.61
N PRO A 136 1.59 13.45 -8.30
CA PRO A 136 2.13 12.59 -7.24
C PRO A 136 1.52 12.82 -5.85
N ALA A 137 1.59 11.81 -5.00
CA ALA A 137 0.78 11.70 -3.78
C ALA A 137 1.28 12.50 -2.56
N ASP A 138 1.98 13.62 -2.77
CA ASP A 138 2.40 14.51 -1.68
C ASP A 138 1.20 15.33 -1.12
N ALA A 139 1.41 16.10 -0.06
CA ALA A 139 0.35 16.90 0.56
C ALA A 139 0.48 18.42 0.35
N ALA A 140 1.66 18.92 0.01
CA ALA A 140 1.95 20.33 -0.15
C ALA A 140 1.61 20.83 -1.56
N CYS A 141 2.05 20.12 -2.61
CA CYS A 141 1.70 20.47 -4.00
C CYS A 141 0.20 20.25 -4.32
N ARG A 142 -0.56 19.61 -3.41
CA ARG A 142 -2.04 19.56 -3.43
C ARG A 142 -2.74 20.79 -2.82
N THR A 143 -2.03 21.73 -2.22
CA THR A 143 -2.66 22.90 -1.56
C THR A 143 -2.85 24.05 -2.54
N GLY A 144 -4.10 24.25 -2.98
CA GLY A 144 -4.49 25.42 -3.77
C GLY A 144 -4.88 26.60 -2.89
N TYR A 145 -5.10 27.76 -3.53
CA TYR A 145 -5.61 28.97 -2.88
C TYR A 145 -6.83 29.52 -3.61
N ARG A 146 -7.77 30.07 -2.84
CA ARG A 146 -8.98 30.76 -3.31
C ARG A 146 -9.16 32.09 -2.60
N ILE A 147 -9.68 33.08 -3.32
CA ILE A 147 -9.90 34.44 -2.83
C ILE A 147 -11.39 34.65 -2.50
N CYS A 148 -11.70 35.35 -1.42
CA CYS A 148 -13.06 35.74 -1.05
C CYS A 148 -13.51 36.93 -1.91
N LYS A 149 -14.59 36.76 -2.68
CA LYS A 149 -15.10 37.73 -3.66
C LYS A 149 -13.98 38.30 -4.58
N PRO A 150 -13.43 37.50 -5.51
CA PRO A 150 -12.65 38.02 -6.63
C PRO A 150 -13.55 38.81 -7.58
N ASP A 151 -12.96 39.54 -8.53
CA ASP A 151 -13.68 40.52 -9.38
C ASP A 151 -14.82 39.91 -10.24
N TYR A 152 -14.80 38.60 -10.49
CA TYR A 152 -15.86 37.88 -11.21
C TYR A 152 -17.04 37.43 -10.32
N LEU A 153 -16.99 37.60 -9.00
CA LEU A 153 -18.09 37.30 -8.08
C LEU A 153 -18.72 38.59 -7.51
N GLU A 154 -20.04 38.72 -7.63
CA GLU A 154 -20.79 39.89 -7.14
C GLU A 154 -21.02 39.84 -5.62
N THR A 155 -21.16 38.63 -5.08
CA THR A 155 -21.46 38.37 -3.66
C THR A 155 -20.26 37.77 -2.91
N SER A 156 -20.31 37.80 -1.58
CA SER A 156 -19.23 37.31 -0.72
C SER A 156 -19.16 35.78 -0.66
N MET A 157 -18.74 35.17 -1.76
CA MET A 157 -18.43 33.74 -1.87
C MET A 157 -16.97 33.51 -2.22
N TRP A 158 -16.46 32.32 -1.94
CA TRP A 158 -15.11 31.92 -2.34
C TRP A 158 -15.03 31.75 -3.87
N GLY A 159 -14.00 32.34 -4.47
CA GLY A 159 -13.58 32.11 -5.85
C GLY A 159 -13.08 30.68 -6.07
N ASN A 160 -12.70 30.39 -7.32
CA ASN A 160 -12.18 29.07 -7.69
C ASN A 160 -10.90 28.71 -6.93
N CYS A 161 -10.70 27.42 -6.71
CA CYS A 161 -9.52 26.85 -6.08
C CYS A 161 -8.39 26.68 -7.09
N GLU A 162 -7.42 27.59 -7.07
CA GLU A 162 -6.32 27.59 -8.02
C GLU A 162 -5.14 26.76 -7.48
N PRO A 163 -4.51 25.89 -8.30
CA PRO A 163 -3.28 25.20 -7.95
C PRO A 163 -2.17 26.17 -7.51
N LEU A 164 -1.33 25.72 -6.59
CA LEU A 164 -0.29 26.53 -5.96
C LEU A 164 0.60 27.26 -6.97
N GLU A 165 1.03 26.55 -8.02
CA GLU A 165 1.85 27.12 -9.09
C GLU A 165 1.12 28.18 -9.92
N ALA A 166 -0.16 27.97 -10.26
CA ALA A 166 -0.95 28.93 -11.00
C ALA A 166 -1.15 30.22 -10.19
N PHE A 167 -1.43 30.08 -8.90
CA PHE A 167 -1.51 31.19 -7.95
C PHE A 167 -0.15 31.91 -7.79
N ARG A 168 0.95 31.16 -7.60
CA ARG A 168 2.33 31.69 -7.52
C ARG A 168 2.72 32.45 -8.79
N LYS A 169 2.48 31.88 -9.97
CA LYS A 169 2.80 32.46 -11.29
C LYS A 169 2.02 33.75 -11.56
N ARG A 170 0.73 33.81 -11.20
CA ARG A 170 -0.08 35.03 -11.34
C ARG A 170 0.38 36.14 -10.39
N ASN A 171 0.83 35.79 -9.19
CA ASN A 171 1.30 36.73 -8.17
C ASN A 171 2.83 36.99 -8.22
N ASN A 172 3.53 36.45 -9.24
CA ASN A 172 4.97 36.57 -9.45
C ASN A 172 5.83 36.14 -8.24
N ILE A 173 5.44 35.03 -7.60
CA ILE A 173 6.11 34.43 -6.43
C ILE A 173 6.97 33.26 -6.91
N THR A 174 8.29 33.41 -6.86
CA THR A 174 9.24 32.32 -7.12
C THR A 174 9.29 31.36 -5.94
N ALA A 175 9.21 30.06 -6.18
CA ALA A 175 9.52 29.03 -5.20
C ALA A 175 10.97 28.55 -5.40
N THR A 176 11.69 28.33 -4.30
CA THR A 176 13.07 27.84 -4.32
C THR A 176 13.31 26.95 -3.10
N GLU A 177 13.69 25.70 -3.33
CA GLU A 177 14.13 24.78 -2.26
C GLU A 177 15.65 24.89 -2.11
N SER A 178 16.12 26.05 -1.62
CA SER A 178 17.54 26.42 -1.65
C SER A 178 18.01 27.23 -0.44
N ASP A 179 17.22 27.26 0.64
CA ASP A 179 17.57 27.96 1.88
C ASP A 179 17.36 27.07 3.12
N GLU A 180 17.90 27.50 4.26
CA GLU A 180 17.88 26.75 5.53
C GLU A 180 16.46 26.37 6.03
N LYS A 181 15.41 27.06 5.57
CA LYS A 181 14.03 26.76 5.97
C LYS A 181 13.34 25.77 5.04
N THR A 182 13.63 25.85 3.76
CA THR A 182 13.06 24.99 2.71
C THR A 182 13.85 23.69 2.55
N CYS A 183 15.16 23.71 2.76
CA CYS A 183 16.02 22.53 2.78
C CYS A 183 16.01 21.82 4.14
N GLY A 184 14.87 21.26 4.55
CA GLY A 184 14.77 20.52 5.82
C GLY A 184 13.36 20.41 6.43
N ASP A 185 12.31 20.90 5.78
CA ASP A 185 10.93 20.83 6.26
C ASP A 185 10.16 19.58 5.77
N GLY A 186 10.77 18.78 4.89
CA GLY A 186 10.18 17.56 4.34
C GLY A 186 9.09 17.83 3.29
N VAL A 187 9.07 19.01 2.70
CA VAL A 187 8.11 19.45 1.68
C VAL A 187 8.81 19.71 0.36
N ASP A 188 8.21 19.23 -0.73
CA ASP A 188 8.61 19.54 -2.11
C ASP A 188 8.14 20.98 -2.40
N ASN A 189 8.99 21.95 -2.06
CA ASN A 189 8.63 23.35 -1.96
C ASN A 189 8.53 24.01 -3.34
N ASP A 190 9.30 23.51 -4.31
CA ASP A 190 9.26 23.91 -5.73
C ASP A 190 8.53 22.93 -6.66
N CYS A 191 8.01 21.82 -6.12
CA CYS A 191 7.20 20.79 -6.81
C CYS A 191 7.96 20.03 -7.92
N ASN A 192 9.29 19.91 -7.82
CA ASN A 192 10.12 19.22 -8.83
C ASN A 192 10.15 17.68 -8.70
N GLY A 193 9.51 17.12 -7.67
CA GLY A 193 9.45 15.69 -7.39
C GLY A 193 10.52 15.20 -6.41
N LYS A 194 11.18 16.10 -5.69
CA LYS A 194 12.24 15.84 -4.70
C LYS A 194 11.93 16.62 -3.42
N THR A 195 12.59 16.22 -2.33
CA THR A 195 12.37 16.79 -0.99
C THR A 195 13.67 16.87 -0.19
N ASP A 196 13.90 17.99 0.48
CA ASP A 196 15.05 18.28 1.32
C ASP A 196 16.37 17.82 0.64
N LYS A 197 17.07 16.88 1.29
CA LYS A 197 18.40 16.37 0.96
C LYS A 197 18.43 15.45 -0.27
N SER A 198 17.25 15.13 -0.84
CA SER A 198 17.17 14.49 -2.15
C SER A 198 17.23 15.51 -3.29
N ASP A 199 17.03 16.80 -3.01
CA ASP A 199 17.19 17.86 -4.00
C ASP A 199 18.66 18.31 -4.15
N PRO A 200 19.18 18.46 -5.38
CA PRO A 200 20.52 19.00 -5.65
C PRO A 200 20.78 20.42 -5.12
N ALA A 201 19.76 21.26 -4.98
CA ALA A 201 19.86 22.63 -4.46
C ALA A 201 20.12 22.67 -2.95
N CYS A 202 19.73 21.63 -2.22
CA CYS A 202 19.92 21.51 -0.77
C CYS A 202 21.23 20.84 -0.33
N LYS A 203 22.14 20.54 -1.26
CA LYS A 203 23.37 19.75 -1.03
C LYS A 203 24.33 20.29 0.04
N ASP A 204 24.28 21.60 0.31
CA ASP A 204 25.24 22.30 1.18
C ASP A 204 24.79 22.38 2.66
N PHE A 205 23.58 21.87 2.97
CA PHE A 205 22.96 21.92 4.31
C PHE A 205 22.88 20.53 4.98
N CYS A 206 22.88 20.49 6.33
CA CYS A 206 22.82 19.26 7.11
C CYS A 206 22.21 19.46 8.52
N ASP A 207 21.82 18.37 9.20
CA ASP A 207 21.30 18.50 10.58
C ASP A 207 22.47 18.45 11.58
N PRO A 208 22.58 19.38 12.53
CA PRO A 208 23.65 19.39 13.54
C PRO A 208 23.82 18.03 14.24
N GLY A 209 25.07 17.54 14.30
CA GLY A 209 25.40 16.22 14.85
C GLY A 209 25.33 15.05 13.86
N GLN A 210 24.86 15.25 12.63
CA GLN A 210 25.06 14.26 11.55
C GLN A 210 26.55 14.13 11.20
N ARG A 211 26.94 12.98 10.65
CA ARG A 211 28.25 12.80 10.00
C ARG A 211 28.06 12.21 8.60
N ARG A 212 28.91 12.63 7.65
CA ARG A 212 29.01 12.01 6.32
C ARG A 212 30.42 11.46 6.11
N VAL A 213 30.53 10.45 5.25
CA VAL A 213 31.83 9.99 4.74
C VAL A 213 32.37 11.06 3.80
N CYS A 214 33.66 11.35 3.92
CA CYS A 214 34.35 12.32 3.08
C CYS A 214 35.73 11.80 2.67
N PHE A 215 36.31 12.45 1.68
CA PHE A 215 37.67 12.24 1.22
C PHE A 215 38.21 13.55 0.65
N THR A 216 39.46 13.88 0.96
CA THR A 216 40.20 14.97 0.32
C THR A 216 40.84 14.48 -0.98
N ASP A 217 40.41 15.05 -2.10
CA ASP A 217 40.92 14.72 -3.44
C ASP A 217 42.34 15.25 -3.71
N LYS A 218 42.89 14.94 -4.89
CA LYS A 218 44.22 15.39 -5.34
C LYS A 218 44.36 16.91 -5.50
N ASP A 219 43.26 17.64 -5.64
CA ASP A 219 43.23 19.12 -5.66
C ASP A 219 43.10 19.70 -4.24
N ASN A 220 43.17 18.84 -3.21
CA ASN A 220 42.98 19.13 -1.79
C ASN A 220 41.60 19.73 -1.47
N LYS A 221 40.55 19.29 -2.19
CA LYS A 221 39.13 19.60 -1.92
C LYS A 221 38.45 18.41 -1.26
N ILE A 222 37.56 18.69 -0.30
CA ILE A 222 36.78 17.64 0.35
C ILE A 222 35.55 17.33 -0.51
N VAL A 223 35.45 16.08 -0.98
CA VAL A 223 34.31 15.56 -1.75
C VAL A 223 33.39 14.71 -0.87
N ASP A 224 32.08 14.77 -1.17
CA ASP A 224 31.04 13.98 -0.51
C ASP A 224 31.09 12.52 -0.99
N GLY A 225 31.09 11.56 -0.06
CA GLY A 225 31.26 10.11 -0.33
C GLY A 225 30.07 9.42 -1.02
N ARG A 226 29.28 10.13 -1.82
CA ARG A 226 28.19 9.56 -2.62
C ARG A 226 28.77 8.98 -3.91
N PHE A 227 28.87 7.64 -3.96
CA PHE A 227 29.60 6.87 -4.96
C PHE A 227 29.34 7.27 -6.42
N GLY A 228 30.34 7.91 -7.03
CA GLY A 228 30.36 8.20 -8.48
C GLY A 228 31.76 8.20 -9.09
N ASP A 229 32.81 8.43 -8.31
CA ASP A 229 34.17 8.68 -8.82
C ASP A 229 35.15 7.51 -8.57
N ALA A 230 36.15 7.35 -9.45
CA ALA A 230 37.09 6.22 -9.40
C ALA A 230 38.03 6.30 -8.18
N GLN A 231 38.54 7.49 -7.87
CA GLN A 231 39.35 7.77 -6.67
C GLN A 231 38.61 7.42 -5.36
N GLN A 232 37.30 7.64 -5.32
CA GLN A 232 36.47 7.31 -4.15
C GLN A 232 36.32 5.79 -3.95
N GLN A 233 36.33 5.00 -5.04
CA GLN A 233 36.28 3.54 -4.96
C GLN A 233 37.58 2.96 -4.42
N ALA A 234 38.73 3.50 -4.80
CA ALA A 234 40.05 3.08 -4.31
C ALA A 234 40.17 3.26 -2.77
N ALA A 235 39.80 4.43 -2.27
CA ALA A 235 39.80 4.76 -0.83
C ALA A 235 38.74 3.97 -0.03
N ALA A 236 37.58 3.65 -0.63
CA ALA A 236 36.55 2.82 -0.01
C ALA A 236 36.90 1.33 0.03
N ALA A 237 37.74 0.85 -0.90
CA ALA A 237 38.18 -0.55 -0.99
C ALA A 237 39.40 -0.87 -0.11
N ASN A 238 40.04 0.13 0.51
CA ASN A 238 41.36 0.02 1.19
C ASN A 238 42.45 -0.53 0.25
N THR A 239 42.43 -0.11 -1.01
CA THR A 239 43.47 -0.42 -1.99
C THR A 239 44.65 0.51 -1.74
N GLY A 240 45.79 -0.05 -1.34
CA GLY A 240 47.00 0.72 -1.08
C GLY A 240 46.99 1.47 0.24
N SER A 241 47.51 2.70 0.23
CA SER A 241 47.87 3.42 1.46
C SER A 241 46.73 4.30 2.01
N CYS A 242 45.65 4.52 1.27
CA CYS A 242 44.66 5.58 1.54
C CYS A 242 43.41 5.10 2.30
N SER A 243 42.71 6.02 2.98
CA SER A 243 41.45 5.72 3.68
C SER A 243 40.53 6.93 3.84
N THR A 244 39.22 6.74 3.71
CA THR A 244 38.19 7.78 3.88
C THR A 244 38.05 8.27 5.33
N GLY A 245 37.65 9.54 5.52
CA GLY A 245 37.36 10.14 6.83
C GLY A 245 35.88 10.49 7.03
N PHE A 246 35.60 11.30 8.07
CA PHE A 246 34.26 11.81 8.37
C PHE A 246 34.21 13.33 8.55
N GLN A 247 33.24 13.97 7.89
CA GLN A 247 32.83 15.35 8.18
C GLN A 247 31.66 15.33 9.15
N PHE A 248 31.68 16.22 10.14
CA PHE A 248 30.60 16.40 11.10
C PHE A 248 29.77 17.62 10.72
N CYS A 249 28.46 17.57 10.96
CA CYS A 249 27.60 18.73 10.77
C CYS A 249 27.61 19.60 12.04
N LYS A 250 28.03 20.85 11.90
CA LYS A 250 28.00 21.89 12.94
C LYS A 250 27.17 23.07 12.41
N ASP A 251 26.22 23.53 13.21
CA ASP A 251 25.42 24.74 12.92
C ASP A 251 24.83 24.79 11.49
N GLY A 252 24.28 23.67 11.04
CA GLY A 252 23.61 23.54 9.74
C GLY A 252 24.53 23.26 8.55
N LYS A 253 25.86 23.24 8.75
CA LYS A 253 26.87 23.07 7.69
C LYS A 253 27.87 21.96 8.00
N TRP A 254 28.44 21.38 6.96
CA TRP A 254 29.51 20.40 7.08
C TRP A 254 30.82 21.10 7.48
N ASP A 255 31.50 20.57 8.50
CA ASP A 255 32.77 21.07 9.02
C ASP A 255 33.85 21.09 7.93
N GLU A 256 34.77 22.07 7.97
CA GLU A 256 35.74 22.30 6.89
C GLU A 256 36.88 21.25 6.81
N GLU A 257 36.88 20.25 7.69
CA GLU A 257 37.91 19.22 7.79
C GLU A 257 37.32 17.79 7.70
N CYS A 258 37.98 16.91 6.95
CA CYS A 258 37.64 15.49 6.85
C CYS A 258 38.41 14.68 7.90
N VAL A 259 37.80 14.43 9.05
CA VAL A 259 38.48 13.88 10.22
C VAL A 259 38.72 12.37 10.08
N GLY A 260 39.98 11.95 10.25
CA GLY A 260 40.37 10.54 10.27
C GLY A 260 40.66 9.91 8.91
N GLU A 261 40.73 10.70 7.84
CA GLU A 261 41.22 10.25 6.54
C GLU A 261 42.74 10.03 6.54
N LYS A 262 43.23 9.30 5.52
CA LYS A 262 44.66 9.26 5.16
C LYS A 262 44.79 9.80 3.73
N LYS A 263 45.34 11.02 3.64
CA LYS A 263 45.42 11.86 2.43
C LYS A 263 46.34 11.27 1.36
N PRO A 264 46.12 11.59 0.07
CA PRO A 264 47.06 11.32 -1.02
C PRO A 264 48.49 11.78 -0.73
N ALA A 265 49.46 10.96 -1.11
CA ALA A 265 50.88 11.30 -1.19
C ALA A 265 51.31 11.37 -2.66
N ALA A 266 52.58 11.71 -2.92
CA ALA A 266 53.13 11.56 -4.27
C ALA A 266 53.45 10.08 -4.54
N GLU A 267 53.17 9.60 -5.75
CA GLU A 267 53.38 8.21 -6.14
C GLU A 267 54.86 7.81 -6.09
N VAL A 268 55.13 6.59 -5.62
CA VAL A 268 56.45 5.98 -5.49
C VAL A 268 56.35 4.54 -5.97
N CYS A 269 57.29 4.07 -6.79
CA CYS A 269 57.28 2.71 -7.34
C CYS A 269 57.62 1.64 -6.28
N ASP A 270 56.69 1.37 -5.36
CA ASP A 270 56.82 0.39 -4.27
C ASP A 270 55.74 -0.70 -4.27
N GLY A 271 54.85 -0.71 -5.27
CA GLY A 271 53.75 -1.67 -5.40
C GLY A 271 52.54 -1.32 -4.54
N VAL A 272 52.44 -0.07 -4.09
CA VAL A 272 51.32 0.47 -3.31
C VAL A 272 50.77 1.71 -4.01
N ASP A 273 49.45 1.79 -4.16
CA ASP A 273 48.75 3.02 -4.55
C ASP A 273 48.94 4.08 -3.45
N ASN A 274 49.73 5.10 -3.73
CA ASN A 274 50.14 6.15 -2.78
C ASN A 274 49.45 7.51 -3.07
N ASP A 275 49.11 7.81 -4.32
CA ASP A 275 48.35 8.99 -4.73
C ASP A 275 46.82 8.81 -4.75
N CYS A 276 46.35 7.61 -4.38
CA CYS A 276 44.96 7.20 -4.23
C CYS A 276 44.14 7.17 -5.53
N ASP A 277 44.77 7.11 -6.72
CA ASP A 277 44.05 7.15 -8.00
C ASP A 277 43.38 5.83 -8.43
N GLY A 278 43.60 4.75 -7.69
CA GLY A 278 43.06 3.41 -7.98
C GLY A 278 43.95 2.58 -8.89
N LYS A 279 45.16 3.06 -9.19
CA LYS A 279 46.22 2.32 -9.88
C LYS A 279 47.45 2.26 -8.98
N ILE A 280 48.32 1.29 -9.25
CA ILE A 280 49.55 1.08 -8.51
C ILE A 280 50.70 1.51 -9.41
N ASP A 281 51.59 2.36 -8.89
CA ASP A 281 52.82 2.83 -9.54
C ASP A 281 52.59 3.60 -10.87
N ASN A 282 51.52 4.39 -10.99
CA ASN A 282 51.14 5.06 -12.28
C ASN A 282 51.48 6.56 -12.38
N GLY A 283 52.18 7.11 -11.40
CA GLY A 283 52.73 8.46 -11.41
C GLY A 283 54.25 8.43 -11.56
N VAL A 284 54.79 9.44 -12.27
CA VAL A 284 56.24 9.67 -12.53
C VAL A 284 56.88 8.78 -13.63
N ASP A 285 56.45 8.96 -14.89
CA ASP A 285 57.17 8.72 -16.17
C ASP A 285 57.85 7.36 -16.49
N ASP A 286 57.97 6.42 -15.55
CA ASP A 286 58.57 5.09 -15.72
C ASP A 286 57.47 4.02 -15.86
N CYS A 287 57.33 3.28 -16.96
CA CYS A 287 58.31 2.25 -17.33
C CYS A 287 58.46 2.05 -18.86
N LYS A 288 59.42 2.78 -19.46
CA LYS A 288 60.26 2.43 -20.63
C LYS A 288 59.60 2.03 -21.97
N CYS A 289 59.79 2.86 -22.99
CA CYS A 289 59.73 2.45 -24.40
C CYS A 289 61.06 1.85 -24.90
N THR A 290 61.05 1.20 -26.07
CA THR A 290 62.27 0.60 -26.66
C THR A 290 62.99 1.64 -27.55
N PRO A 291 64.26 2.02 -27.24
CA PRO A 291 64.95 3.07 -27.98
C PRO A 291 64.92 2.90 -29.51
N GLY A 292 64.49 3.93 -30.22
CA GLY A 292 64.36 3.95 -31.68
C GLY A 292 63.02 3.49 -32.26
N THR A 293 62.05 3.02 -31.46
CA THR A 293 60.69 2.80 -31.97
C THR A 293 60.02 4.11 -32.38
N LYS A 294 59.12 4.07 -33.38
CA LYS A 294 58.33 5.21 -33.84
C LYS A 294 56.86 4.84 -33.91
N GLU A 295 56.00 5.76 -33.52
CA GLU A 295 54.53 5.55 -33.56
C GLU A 295 53.78 6.85 -33.92
N PRO A 296 52.54 6.74 -34.45
CA PRO A 296 51.69 7.89 -34.70
C PRO A 296 51.29 8.57 -33.39
N CYS A 297 51.17 9.90 -33.42
CA CYS A 297 50.71 10.71 -32.29
C CYS A 297 49.83 11.86 -32.78
N TYR A 298 48.95 12.34 -31.91
CA TYR A 298 48.12 13.51 -32.13
C TYR A 298 47.69 14.08 -30.79
N ASP A 299 48.26 15.22 -30.42
CA ASP A 299 48.05 15.85 -29.11
C ASP A 299 46.97 16.96 -29.17
N GLY A 300 46.13 16.96 -30.21
CA GLY A 300 45.07 17.93 -30.44
C GLY A 300 43.71 17.53 -29.83
N PRO A 301 42.72 18.45 -29.81
CA PRO A 301 41.40 18.18 -29.22
C PRO A 301 40.68 16.99 -29.87
N SER A 302 39.98 16.20 -29.04
CA SER A 302 39.22 15.03 -29.50
C SER A 302 38.16 15.42 -30.54
N GLY A 303 38.06 14.65 -31.63
CA GLY A 303 37.17 14.90 -32.76
C GLY A 303 37.80 15.65 -33.95
N THR A 304 38.89 16.40 -33.75
CA THR A 304 39.55 17.21 -34.81
C THR A 304 40.52 16.41 -35.70
N GLN A 305 40.74 15.13 -35.39
CA GLN A 305 41.78 14.31 -35.98
C GLN A 305 41.43 13.86 -37.41
N ASN A 306 42.17 14.34 -38.41
CA ASN A 306 41.91 14.14 -39.85
C ASN A 306 40.64 14.83 -40.38
N VAL A 307 40.20 15.89 -39.70
CA VAL A 307 39.19 16.85 -40.18
C VAL A 307 39.92 18.09 -40.71
N GLY A 308 39.44 18.68 -41.80
CA GLY A 308 40.12 19.80 -42.46
C GLY A 308 41.62 19.52 -42.77
N PRO A 309 42.53 20.46 -42.47
CA PRO A 309 43.98 20.30 -42.61
C PRO A 309 44.64 19.56 -41.42
N CYS A 310 43.92 19.29 -40.33
CA CYS A 310 44.47 18.67 -39.13
C CYS A 310 44.86 17.22 -39.36
N LYS A 311 46.05 16.82 -38.87
CA LYS A 311 46.60 15.47 -39.13
C LYS A 311 47.61 15.01 -38.08
N ASN A 312 47.80 13.71 -38.03
CA ASN A 312 48.74 13.03 -37.13
C ASN A 312 50.21 13.40 -37.40
N GLY A 313 50.99 13.46 -36.33
CA GLY A 313 52.45 13.45 -36.34
C GLY A 313 53.03 12.08 -36.02
N ILE A 314 54.35 12.01 -35.85
CA ILE A 314 55.09 10.81 -35.43
C ILE A 314 56.01 11.18 -34.27
N ARG A 315 55.97 10.38 -33.20
CA ARG A 315 56.93 10.46 -32.09
C ARG A 315 57.95 9.32 -32.15
N THR A 316 59.15 9.57 -31.66
CA THR A 316 60.28 8.62 -31.68
C THR A 316 60.78 8.39 -30.25
N CYS A 317 60.98 7.12 -29.85
CA CYS A 317 61.53 6.77 -28.54
C CYS A 317 63.04 7.09 -28.49
N GLY A 318 63.45 7.88 -27.50
CA GLY A 318 64.81 8.33 -27.26
C GLY A 318 65.74 7.22 -26.73
N GLY A 319 67.04 7.54 -26.64
CA GLY A 319 68.06 6.63 -26.12
C GLY A 319 67.97 6.34 -24.60
N ASP A 320 67.16 7.14 -23.91
CA ASP A 320 66.78 7.08 -22.50
C ASP A 320 65.58 6.14 -22.24
N GLY A 321 64.86 5.72 -23.28
CA GLY A 321 63.63 4.92 -23.14
C GLY A 321 62.37 5.76 -22.90
N LEU A 322 62.41 7.06 -23.22
CA LEU A 322 61.26 7.98 -23.16
C LEU A 322 60.79 8.37 -24.57
N TRP A 323 59.53 8.71 -24.74
CA TRP A 323 58.99 9.17 -26.03
C TRP A 323 59.30 10.65 -26.27
N GLY A 324 59.86 10.99 -27.43
CA GLY A 324 60.06 12.37 -27.88
C GLY A 324 58.76 13.08 -28.31
N ALA A 325 58.88 14.36 -28.65
CA ALA A 325 57.76 15.19 -29.09
C ALA A 325 57.07 14.68 -30.38
N CYS A 326 55.80 15.06 -30.56
CA CYS A 326 55.02 14.69 -31.73
C CYS A 326 55.36 15.56 -32.96
N GLU A 327 56.25 15.09 -33.83
CA GLU A 327 56.71 15.85 -34.98
C GLU A 327 55.79 15.67 -36.20
N GLY A 328 55.42 16.78 -36.86
CA GLY A 328 54.68 16.78 -38.13
C GLY A 328 53.15 16.81 -38.04
N ALA A 329 52.59 16.86 -36.82
CA ALA A 329 51.16 17.08 -36.61
C ALA A 329 50.71 18.49 -37.06
N VAL A 330 49.45 18.61 -37.47
CA VAL A 330 48.78 19.89 -37.74
C VAL A 330 47.55 19.97 -36.84
N TYR A 331 47.40 21.08 -36.13
CA TYR A 331 46.40 21.31 -35.09
C TYR A 331 45.40 22.40 -35.51
N PRO A 332 44.20 22.45 -34.90
CA PRO A 332 43.22 23.51 -35.11
C PRO A 332 43.79 24.92 -34.92
N THR A 333 43.38 25.83 -35.79
CA THR A 333 43.74 27.26 -35.73
C THR A 333 42.50 28.13 -35.96
N THR A 334 42.51 29.38 -35.49
CA THR A 334 41.32 30.24 -35.54
C THR A 334 40.90 30.58 -36.98
N GLN A 335 39.60 30.39 -37.29
CA GLN A 335 39.04 30.53 -38.63
C GLN A 335 39.39 31.85 -39.34
N ALA A 336 39.80 31.76 -40.61
CA ALA A 336 40.29 32.91 -41.38
C ALA A 336 39.69 33.05 -42.79
N CYS A 337 38.36 32.89 -42.93
CA CYS A 337 37.52 33.34 -44.06
C CYS A 337 38.17 33.23 -45.45
N LYS A 338 38.64 32.04 -45.83
CA LYS A 338 39.51 31.84 -47.02
C LYS A 338 39.24 30.55 -47.80
N GLY A 339 38.08 29.92 -47.60
CA GLY A 339 37.68 28.66 -48.24
C GLY A 339 38.39 27.44 -47.67
N VAL A 340 38.80 27.50 -46.40
CA VAL A 340 39.50 26.42 -45.69
C VAL A 340 38.93 26.31 -44.29
N ASP A 341 38.53 25.11 -43.90
CA ASP A 341 38.26 24.67 -42.53
C ASP A 341 39.56 24.81 -41.71
N ASP A 342 39.77 25.88 -40.94
CA ASP A 342 41.04 26.12 -40.23
C ASP A 342 41.05 25.57 -38.80
N ASP A 343 39.89 25.45 -38.16
CA ASP A 343 39.72 24.91 -36.80
C ASP A 343 39.31 23.42 -36.77
N CYS A 344 39.16 22.80 -37.93
CA CYS A 344 38.99 21.35 -38.12
C CYS A 344 37.69 20.82 -37.49
N ASP A 345 36.60 21.59 -37.61
CA ASP A 345 35.26 21.22 -37.14
C ASP A 345 34.40 20.54 -38.22
N GLY A 346 34.81 20.63 -39.49
CA GLY A 346 34.15 20.03 -40.65
C GLY A 346 33.30 20.99 -41.49
N LEU A 347 33.25 22.28 -41.13
CA LEU A 347 32.60 23.35 -41.87
C LEU A 347 33.66 24.26 -42.53
N VAL A 348 33.21 25.17 -43.40
CA VAL A 348 34.10 26.09 -44.12
C VAL A 348 33.51 27.51 -44.06
N ASP A 349 34.26 28.41 -43.42
CA ASP A 349 33.99 29.86 -43.34
C ASP A 349 32.69 30.25 -42.60
N GLU A 350 32.34 29.50 -41.57
CA GLU A 350 31.37 29.89 -40.55
C GLU A 350 31.77 31.17 -39.81
N GLY A 351 30.80 32.08 -39.62
CA GLY A 351 31.02 33.35 -38.90
C GLY A 351 31.57 34.52 -39.72
N CYS A 352 31.84 34.38 -41.02
CA CYS A 352 32.38 35.48 -41.84
C CYS A 352 31.35 36.61 -42.10
N PRO A 353 31.69 37.90 -41.87
CA PRO A 353 30.75 39.03 -41.96
C PRO A 353 30.38 39.45 -43.39
N CYS A 354 29.16 39.94 -43.59
CA CYS A 354 28.66 40.41 -44.89
C CYS A 354 29.16 41.83 -45.24
N LEU A 355 29.65 42.01 -46.47
CA LEU A 355 30.13 43.28 -46.99
C LEU A 355 29.29 43.75 -48.18
N GLY A 356 28.21 44.49 -47.89
CA GLY A 356 27.37 45.17 -48.89
C GLY A 356 25.87 44.96 -48.70
N GLU A 357 25.06 45.95 -49.08
CA GLU A 357 23.60 46.01 -48.81
C GLU A 357 22.71 45.13 -49.72
N ALA A 358 23.28 44.22 -50.52
CA ALA A 358 22.50 43.35 -51.39
C ALA A 358 21.84 42.21 -50.57
N PRO A 359 20.50 42.10 -50.50
CA PRO A 359 19.85 41.00 -49.79
C PRO A 359 20.03 39.67 -50.55
N ARG A 360 20.18 38.57 -49.81
CA ARG A 360 20.26 37.21 -50.37
C ARG A 360 18.93 36.47 -50.25
N ASP A 361 18.66 35.58 -51.19
CA ASP A 361 17.44 34.77 -51.21
C ASP A 361 17.52 33.61 -50.18
N CYS A 362 16.37 33.18 -49.66
CA CYS A 362 16.27 32.09 -48.70
C CYS A 362 14.93 31.34 -48.84
N GLY A 363 14.96 30.01 -48.72
CA GLY A 363 13.79 29.14 -48.94
C GLY A 363 13.58 28.70 -50.38
N SER A 364 12.63 27.77 -50.61
CA SER A 364 12.23 27.28 -51.92
C SER A 364 10.89 27.89 -52.37
N SER A 365 10.55 27.71 -53.65
CA SER A 365 9.29 28.17 -54.26
C SER A 365 8.68 27.10 -55.17
N LEU A 366 8.57 25.88 -54.63
CA LEU A 366 7.87 24.74 -55.21
C LEU A 366 6.59 24.50 -54.39
N GLY A 367 5.52 23.99 -55.00
CA GLY A 367 4.24 23.78 -54.32
C GLY A 367 3.65 25.04 -53.69
N SER A 368 3.04 24.88 -52.51
CA SER A 368 2.45 25.96 -51.70
C SER A 368 3.47 26.88 -51.02
N CYS A 369 4.77 26.59 -51.14
CA CYS A 369 5.85 27.34 -50.50
C CYS A 369 6.22 28.63 -51.26
N GLN A 370 6.57 29.69 -50.52
CA GLN A 370 7.11 30.94 -51.08
C GLN A 370 8.49 31.23 -50.50
N ALA A 371 9.46 31.51 -51.38
CA ALA A 371 10.81 31.91 -51.00
C ALA A 371 10.85 33.35 -50.46
N GLY A 372 11.64 33.57 -49.40
CA GLY A 372 11.84 34.86 -48.75
C GLY A 372 13.22 35.49 -49.02
N LYS A 373 13.53 36.57 -48.31
CA LYS A 373 14.84 37.27 -48.39
C LYS A 373 15.44 37.58 -47.01
N GLN A 374 16.76 37.44 -46.89
CA GLN A 374 17.57 37.89 -45.76
C GLN A 374 18.31 39.20 -46.10
N ARG A 375 18.46 40.10 -45.13
CA ARG A 375 19.16 41.40 -45.29
C ARG A 375 20.51 41.36 -44.57
N CYS A 376 21.47 42.15 -45.02
CA CYS A 376 22.73 42.39 -44.29
C CYS A 376 22.51 43.60 -43.36
N GLU A 377 22.64 43.40 -42.04
CA GLU A 377 22.48 44.45 -41.02
C GLU A 377 23.76 44.49 -40.17
N SER A 378 24.46 45.64 -40.17
CA SER A 378 25.72 45.83 -39.42
C SER A 378 26.79 44.76 -39.68
N ASN A 379 26.96 44.37 -40.95
CA ASN A 379 27.86 43.31 -41.43
C ASN A 379 27.51 41.89 -40.95
N ILE A 380 26.29 41.65 -40.46
CA ILE A 380 25.77 40.32 -40.10
C ILE A 380 24.48 40.05 -40.89
N TRP A 381 24.28 38.83 -41.40
CA TRP A 381 23.03 38.46 -42.07
C TRP A 381 21.88 38.33 -41.05
N SER A 382 20.73 38.92 -41.36
CA SER A 382 19.53 38.85 -40.51
C SER A 382 19.07 37.39 -40.35
N SER A 383 18.87 36.93 -39.11
CA SER A 383 18.39 35.58 -38.82
C SER A 383 16.98 35.31 -39.38
N LEU A 384 16.18 36.35 -39.59
CA LEU A 384 14.83 36.26 -40.17
C LEU A 384 14.89 36.24 -41.71
N CYS A 385 14.31 35.19 -42.30
CA CYS A 385 13.98 35.12 -43.72
C CYS A 385 12.58 35.73 -43.93
N TYR A 386 12.52 36.98 -44.38
CA TYR A 386 11.26 37.71 -44.48
C TYR A 386 10.42 37.20 -45.66
N ALA A 387 9.12 36.97 -45.42
CA ALA A 387 8.11 36.45 -46.37
C ALA A 387 8.24 34.97 -46.79
N TYR A 388 8.92 34.13 -46.01
CA TYR A 388 8.99 32.68 -46.26
C TYR A 388 7.74 31.92 -45.74
N ARG A 389 7.20 30.99 -46.55
CA ARG A 389 6.33 29.88 -46.12
C ARG A 389 7.07 28.56 -46.36
N GLY A 390 7.19 27.73 -45.32
CA GLY A 390 7.86 26.43 -45.39
C GLY A 390 6.88 25.24 -45.46
N PRO A 391 7.41 24.04 -45.75
CA PRO A 391 6.63 22.84 -45.99
C PRO A 391 6.00 22.24 -44.73
N THR A 392 4.86 21.59 -44.89
CA THR A 392 4.12 20.86 -43.84
C THR A 392 3.74 19.47 -44.36
N PRO A 393 3.67 18.42 -43.52
CA PRO A 393 3.39 17.06 -44.00
C PRO A 393 2.08 16.95 -44.80
N GLU A 394 2.10 16.19 -45.90
CA GLU A 394 0.95 15.93 -46.78
C GLU A 394 -0.32 15.52 -46.04
N VAL A 395 -1.42 16.22 -46.35
CA VAL A 395 -2.78 15.93 -45.91
C VAL A 395 -3.62 15.64 -47.15
N CYS A 396 -4.55 14.68 -47.08
CA CYS A 396 -5.42 14.30 -48.20
C CYS A 396 -6.46 15.39 -48.50
N ASP A 397 -6.03 16.48 -49.12
CA ASP A 397 -6.81 17.69 -49.42
C ASP A 397 -6.60 18.25 -50.84
N ASN A 398 -5.76 17.61 -51.66
CA ASN A 398 -5.43 17.96 -53.05
C ASN A 398 -4.53 19.21 -53.21
N ASP A 399 -3.83 19.65 -52.15
CA ASP A 399 -2.76 20.66 -52.24
C ASP A 399 -1.37 20.03 -51.97
N ASP A 400 -0.33 20.46 -52.70
CA ASP A 400 1.09 20.14 -52.42
C ASP A 400 1.51 20.90 -51.15
N ASN A 401 1.49 20.20 -50.00
CA ASN A 401 1.70 20.74 -48.65
C ASN A 401 3.19 20.73 -48.27
N ASP A 402 3.92 19.66 -48.63
CA ASP A 402 5.31 19.44 -48.24
C ASP A 402 6.35 19.91 -49.28
N CYS A 403 5.86 20.43 -50.41
CA CYS A 403 6.61 21.15 -51.44
C CYS A 403 7.65 20.27 -52.19
N ASP A 404 7.42 18.96 -52.29
CA ASP A 404 8.20 18.02 -53.12
C ASP A 404 7.85 18.08 -54.62
N GLY A 405 6.65 18.57 -54.97
CA GLY A 405 6.14 18.68 -56.34
C GLY A 405 5.15 17.58 -56.77
N GLN A 406 4.76 16.70 -55.86
CA GLN A 406 3.60 15.81 -55.98
C GLN A 406 2.42 16.34 -55.12
N VAL A 407 1.29 15.64 -55.14
CA VAL A 407 0.06 16.02 -54.43
C VAL A 407 -0.55 14.75 -53.85
N ASP A 408 -0.85 14.73 -52.55
CA ASP A 408 -1.46 13.63 -51.82
C ASP A 408 -0.68 12.29 -51.90
N GLU A 409 0.61 12.26 -52.27
CA GLU A 409 1.29 11.01 -52.60
C GLU A 409 1.64 10.14 -51.39
N GLY A 410 1.69 8.83 -51.60
CA GLY A 410 1.96 7.86 -50.52
C GLY A 410 0.83 7.69 -49.48
N LEU A 411 -0.13 8.63 -49.41
CA LEU A 411 -1.20 8.65 -48.41
C LEU A 411 -2.11 7.42 -48.49
N ARG A 412 -2.09 6.62 -47.41
CA ARG A 412 -2.90 5.41 -47.22
C ARG A 412 -3.43 5.36 -45.80
N ARG A 413 -4.67 4.90 -45.63
CA ARG A 413 -5.21 4.61 -44.28
C ARG A 413 -5.99 3.31 -44.25
N SER A 414 -6.08 2.76 -43.04
CA SER A 414 -6.85 1.55 -42.73
C SER A 414 -8.34 1.82 -42.90
N CYS A 415 -9.05 0.94 -43.59
CA CYS A 415 -10.51 0.95 -43.66
C CYS A 415 -11.04 -0.42 -43.21
N SER A 416 -12.25 -0.48 -42.66
CA SER A 416 -12.92 -1.75 -42.38
C SER A 416 -14.43 -1.57 -42.41
N TYR A 417 -15.16 -2.61 -42.75
CA TYR A 417 -16.62 -2.65 -42.62
C TYR A 417 -17.10 -3.16 -41.25
N GLY A 418 -16.20 -3.27 -40.26
CA GLY A 418 -16.52 -3.66 -38.87
C GLY A 418 -16.33 -5.15 -38.53
N CYS A 419 -16.26 -6.03 -39.52
CA CYS A 419 -16.26 -7.48 -39.35
C CYS A 419 -14.96 -8.04 -38.77
N LYS A 420 -15.03 -9.22 -38.15
CA LYS A 420 -13.88 -9.95 -37.59
C LYS A 420 -13.86 -11.41 -38.08
N THR A 421 -12.68 -12.01 -38.17
CA THR A 421 -12.53 -13.46 -38.37
C THR A 421 -12.81 -14.23 -37.08
N ASP A 422 -13.03 -15.55 -37.18
CA ASP A 422 -13.32 -16.45 -36.03
C ASP A 422 -12.26 -16.40 -34.90
N ASP A 423 -11.03 -15.93 -35.20
CA ASP A 423 -9.94 -15.69 -34.23
C ASP A 423 -9.88 -14.24 -33.70
N GLY A 424 -10.94 -13.45 -33.90
CA GLY A 424 -11.14 -12.13 -33.27
C GLY A 424 -10.44 -10.95 -33.94
N LYS A 425 -9.74 -11.14 -35.06
CA LYS A 425 -9.04 -10.06 -35.78
C LYS A 425 -9.98 -9.33 -36.74
N ALA A 426 -9.89 -8.00 -36.77
CA ALA A 426 -10.66 -7.18 -37.70
C ALA A 426 -10.26 -7.42 -39.15
N ILE A 427 -11.26 -7.60 -40.02
CA ILE A 427 -11.08 -7.74 -41.47
C ILE A 427 -10.87 -6.33 -42.04
N VAL A 428 -9.61 -5.93 -42.11
CA VAL A 428 -9.19 -4.60 -42.57
C VAL A 428 -8.80 -4.62 -44.05
N GLY A 429 -9.24 -3.59 -44.77
CA GLY A 429 -8.74 -3.21 -46.08
C GLY A 429 -7.88 -1.95 -45.99
N VAL A 430 -7.41 -1.47 -47.15
CA VAL A 430 -6.71 -0.19 -47.27
C VAL A 430 -7.45 0.66 -48.29
N GLU A 431 -7.65 1.94 -47.97
CA GLU A 431 -8.12 2.96 -48.91
C GLU A 431 -7.01 3.99 -49.18
N ARG A 432 -7.06 4.63 -50.35
CA ARG A 432 -6.03 5.55 -50.84
C ARG A 432 -6.62 6.95 -50.98
N CYS A 433 -5.80 7.97 -50.81
CA CYS A 433 -6.19 9.30 -51.24
C CYS A 433 -6.11 9.36 -52.78
N GLU A 434 -7.20 9.76 -53.44
CA GLU A 434 -7.21 10.07 -54.87
C GLU A 434 -8.05 11.34 -55.07
N GLY A 435 -7.39 12.48 -55.30
CA GLY A 435 -8.02 13.77 -55.56
C GLY A 435 -8.64 14.44 -54.34
N GLY A 436 -7.89 14.57 -53.23
CA GLY A 436 -8.37 15.17 -51.98
C GLY A 436 -9.51 14.41 -51.30
N SER A 437 -9.63 13.10 -51.56
CA SER A 437 -10.64 12.25 -50.93
C SER A 437 -10.20 10.79 -50.85
N TRP A 438 -10.53 10.15 -49.74
CA TRP A 438 -10.23 8.75 -49.47
C TRP A 438 -11.22 7.83 -50.19
N THR A 439 -10.72 6.96 -51.07
CA THR A 439 -11.56 6.08 -51.88
C THR A 439 -11.00 4.65 -52.00
N GLY A 440 -11.86 3.71 -52.42
CA GLY A 440 -11.44 2.38 -52.84
C GLY A 440 -11.14 1.35 -51.74
N CYS A 441 -11.85 1.40 -50.60
CA CYS A 441 -11.66 0.45 -49.50
C CYS A 441 -11.74 -1.03 -49.95
N SER A 442 -10.66 -1.78 -49.73
CA SER A 442 -10.46 -3.14 -50.26
C SER A 442 -10.97 -4.29 -49.38
N ALA A 443 -11.89 -4.04 -48.44
CA ALA A 443 -12.39 -5.06 -47.51
C ALA A 443 -13.52 -5.93 -48.13
N PRO A 444 -13.64 -7.24 -47.80
CA PRO A 444 -14.78 -8.07 -48.19
C PRO A 444 -16.08 -7.63 -47.52
N LYS A 445 -17.23 -7.76 -48.20
CA LYS A 445 -18.57 -7.52 -47.63
C LYS A 445 -19.25 -8.84 -47.19
N PRO A 446 -19.89 -8.90 -45.99
CA PRO A 446 -20.61 -10.10 -45.52
C PRO A 446 -22.00 -10.31 -46.17
N PRO A 447 -22.59 -11.53 -46.03
CA PRO A 447 -23.97 -11.86 -46.37
C PRO A 447 -24.96 -11.54 -45.22
N GLN A 448 -26.19 -12.06 -45.30
CA GLN A 448 -27.30 -11.82 -44.37
C GLN A 448 -27.47 -12.98 -43.36
N GLU A 449 -27.88 -12.66 -42.13
CA GLU A 449 -27.97 -13.55 -40.97
C GLU A 449 -28.84 -14.83 -41.12
N GLU A 450 -28.32 -15.99 -40.67
CA GLU A 450 -29.03 -17.27 -40.63
C GLU A 450 -29.12 -17.88 -39.21
N CYS A 451 -30.21 -18.59 -38.89
CA CYS A 451 -30.43 -19.22 -37.58
C CYS A 451 -29.66 -20.55 -37.50
N ASN A 452 -28.34 -20.48 -37.32
CA ASN A 452 -27.42 -21.62 -37.37
C ASN A 452 -26.44 -21.71 -36.18
N GLY A 453 -26.48 -20.75 -35.24
CA GLY A 453 -25.59 -20.69 -34.08
C GLY A 453 -24.34 -19.83 -34.27
N LYS A 454 -24.34 -18.92 -35.26
CA LYS A 454 -23.26 -17.98 -35.58
C LYS A 454 -23.78 -16.54 -35.67
N ASP A 455 -22.85 -15.63 -35.88
CA ASP A 455 -23.03 -14.19 -36.10
C ASP A 455 -22.51 -13.95 -37.52
N ASP A 456 -23.38 -14.13 -38.51
CA ASP A 456 -23.03 -14.23 -39.94
C ASP A 456 -22.94 -12.85 -40.63
N ASP A 457 -23.65 -11.84 -40.10
CA ASP A 457 -23.61 -10.44 -40.55
C ASP A 457 -22.70 -9.51 -39.73
N CYS A 458 -22.12 -10.02 -38.64
CA CYS A 458 -21.10 -9.39 -37.79
C CYS A 458 -21.56 -8.20 -36.94
N ASP A 459 -22.84 -8.10 -36.59
CA ASP A 459 -23.33 -7.03 -35.70
C ASP A 459 -22.99 -7.24 -34.21
N GLY A 460 -22.47 -8.42 -33.85
CA GLY A 460 -22.05 -8.78 -32.50
C GLY A 460 -23.10 -9.59 -31.73
N THR A 461 -24.19 -10.01 -32.35
CA THR A 461 -25.25 -10.82 -31.71
C THR A 461 -25.66 -12.05 -32.53
N ILE A 462 -25.18 -13.22 -32.07
CA ILE A 462 -25.47 -14.55 -32.64
C ILE A 462 -27.00 -14.80 -32.79
N ASP A 463 -27.43 -15.17 -33.99
CA ASP A 463 -28.82 -15.51 -34.39
C ASP A 463 -29.88 -14.42 -34.12
N ASN A 464 -29.55 -13.13 -34.13
CA ASN A 464 -30.41 -12.03 -33.65
C ASN A 464 -31.65 -11.66 -34.50
N MET A 465 -32.05 -12.52 -35.42
CA MET A 465 -33.06 -12.22 -36.44
C MET A 465 -34.47 -11.96 -35.88
N THR A 466 -35.28 -11.24 -36.66
CA THR A 466 -36.67 -10.90 -36.32
C THR A 466 -37.51 -12.15 -36.01
N PRO A 467 -38.31 -12.16 -34.91
CA PRO A 467 -39.10 -13.31 -34.51
C PRO A 467 -40.07 -13.79 -35.59
N LYS A 468 -40.16 -15.11 -35.78
CA LYS A 468 -40.98 -15.75 -36.82
C LYS A 468 -42.40 -15.99 -36.32
N ALA A 469 -43.40 -15.61 -37.10
CA ALA A 469 -44.81 -15.84 -36.76
C ALA A 469 -45.16 -17.35 -36.70
N CYS A 470 -45.99 -17.73 -35.73
CA CYS A 470 -46.46 -19.09 -35.48
C CYS A 470 -47.91 -19.09 -34.95
N LYS A 471 -48.51 -20.28 -34.79
CA LYS A 471 -49.82 -20.46 -34.14
C LYS A 471 -49.72 -21.44 -32.97
N HIS A 472 -50.18 -21.01 -31.80
CA HIS A 472 -50.32 -21.83 -30.60
C HIS A 472 -51.67 -22.58 -30.63
N PRO A 473 -51.74 -23.88 -30.25
CA PRO A 473 -52.96 -24.69 -30.41
C PRO A 473 -54.20 -24.16 -29.68
N THR A 474 -54.01 -23.46 -28.56
CA THR A 474 -55.08 -22.91 -27.70
C THR A 474 -55.17 -21.39 -27.73
N CYS A 475 -54.02 -20.70 -27.82
CA CYS A 475 -53.92 -19.25 -27.55
C CYS A 475 -53.81 -18.36 -28.81
N GLY A 476 -53.87 -18.94 -30.02
CA GLY A 476 -53.93 -18.16 -31.27
C GLY A 476 -52.56 -17.83 -31.87
N ASP A 477 -52.40 -16.62 -32.40
CA ASP A 477 -51.17 -16.20 -33.10
C ASP A 477 -50.06 -15.81 -32.13
N GLY A 478 -48.83 -16.24 -32.41
CA GLY A 478 -47.65 -16.02 -31.56
C GLY A 478 -46.34 -15.87 -32.36
N LEU A 479 -45.22 -15.85 -31.63
CA LEU A 479 -43.88 -15.68 -32.18
C LEU A 479 -42.93 -16.82 -31.74
N GLN A 480 -42.04 -17.24 -32.63
CA GLN A 480 -40.87 -18.08 -32.32
C GLN A 480 -39.61 -17.23 -32.41
N PHE A 481 -38.67 -17.46 -31.49
CA PHE A 481 -37.40 -16.76 -31.40
C PHE A 481 -36.28 -17.77 -31.69
N CYS A 482 -35.26 -17.39 -32.47
CA CYS A 482 -34.07 -18.22 -32.62
C CYS A 482 -33.10 -17.92 -31.47
N ALA A 483 -32.43 -18.96 -30.96
CA ALA A 483 -31.29 -18.80 -30.07
C ALA A 483 -30.35 -20.01 -30.20
N LYS A 484 -29.09 -19.77 -30.57
CA LYS A 484 -28.04 -20.80 -30.74
C LYS A 484 -28.42 -21.88 -31.76
N GLY A 485 -28.89 -21.45 -32.93
CA GLY A 485 -29.26 -22.32 -34.05
C GLY A 485 -30.53 -23.15 -33.88
N VAL A 486 -31.38 -22.82 -32.89
CA VAL A 486 -32.65 -23.53 -32.63
C VAL A 486 -33.79 -22.53 -32.46
N TRP A 487 -34.89 -22.76 -33.19
CA TRP A 487 -36.15 -22.01 -33.02
C TRP A 487 -36.91 -22.49 -31.78
N SER A 488 -37.39 -21.53 -30.96
CA SER A 488 -38.22 -21.80 -29.79
C SER A 488 -39.57 -22.43 -30.13
N SER A 489 -40.26 -22.97 -29.12
CA SER A 489 -41.71 -23.19 -29.19
C SER A 489 -42.47 -21.86 -29.44
N CYS A 490 -43.71 -21.96 -29.90
CA CYS A 490 -44.55 -20.80 -30.21
C CYS A 490 -44.96 -20.06 -28.94
N PHE A 491 -44.44 -18.85 -28.73
CA PHE A 491 -44.71 -18.00 -27.59
C PHE A 491 -45.86 -17.03 -27.91
N VAL A 492 -46.89 -17.03 -27.06
CA VAL A 492 -47.97 -16.03 -27.08
C VAL A 492 -47.82 -15.18 -25.81
N PRO A 493 -47.78 -13.84 -25.89
CA PRO A 493 -47.68 -13.00 -24.70
C PRO A 493 -48.90 -13.22 -23.78
N PRO A 494 -48.71 -13.47 -22.46
CA PRO A 494 -49.82 -13.77 -21.57
C PRO A 494 -50.75 -12.55 -21.43
N SER A 495 -52.03 -12.73 -21.78
CA SER A 495 -53.04 -11.67 -21.80
C SER A 495 -54.33 -12.10 -21.12
N GLY A 496 -54.23 -12.50 -19.86
CA GLY A 496 -55.36 -12.88 -19.02
C GLY A 496 -55.06 -12.63 -17.54
N LYS A 497 -56.10 -12.76 -16.71
CA LYS A 497 -55.95 -13.04 -15.28
C LYS A 497 -56.42 -14.48 -15.08
N GLU A 498 -55.64 -15.27 -14.37
CA GLU A 498 -56.02 -16.64 -14.06
C GLU A 498 -57.30 -16.69 -13.22
N VAL A 499 -58.17 -17.66 -13.52
CA VAL A 499 -59.45 -17.85 -12.82
C VAL A 499 -59.58 -19.33 -12.48
N CYS A 500 -59.85 -19.63 -11.21
CA CYS A 500 -59.97 -21.00 -10.69
C CYS A 500 -61.12 -21.77 -11.39
N ASN A 501 -60.85 -22.39 -12.53
CA ASN A 501 -61.82 -23.06 -13.40
C ASN A 501 -61.27 -24.24 -14.21
N ASN A 502 -60.02 -24.66 -13.94
CA ASN A 502 -59.35 -25.78 -14.59
C ASN A 502 -59.09 -25.55 -16.10
N LYS A 503 -58.58 -24.35 -16.43
CA LYS A 503 -58.02 -23.97 -17.74
C LYS A 503 -56.84 -23.05 -17.53
N ASP A 504 -55.93 -23.02 -18.51
CA ASP A 504 -54.87 -22.02 -18.66
C ASP A 504 -55.50 -20.75 -19.27
N ASP A 505 -55.96 -19.82 -18.43
CA ASP A 505 -56.68 -18.60 -18.88
C ASP A 505 -55.73 -17.44 -19.20
N ASN A 506 -54.49 -17.48 -18.71
CA ASN A 506 -53.46 -16.46 -18.97
C ASN A 506 -52.43 -16.85 -20.05
N CYS A 507 -52.38 -18.11 -20.47
CA CYS A 507 -51.47 -18.68 -21.47
C CYS A 507 -49.99 -18.77 -21.04
N ASP A 508 -49.68 -19.00 -19.75
CA ASP A 508 -48.32 -19.29 -19.28
C ASP A 508 -47.93 -20.78 -19.32
N GLY A 509 -48.89 -21.67 -19.60
CA GLY A 509 -48.69 -23.12 -19.71
C GLY A 509 -48.98 -23.92 -18.44
N ASN A 510 -49.39 -23.26 -17.35
CA ASN A 510 -49.93 -23.91 -16.15
C ASN A 510 -51.47 -23.82 -16.13
N ILE A 511 -52.12 -24.40 -15.11
CA ILE A 511 -53.58 -24.37 -14.96
C ILE A 511 -53.89 -24.00 -13.51
N ASP A 512 -54.68 -22.96 -13.31
CA ASP A 512 -55.11 -22.45 -11.99
C ASP A 512 -53.95 -22.08 -11.03
N GLU A 513 -52.74 -21.77 -11.55
CA GLU A 513 -51.53 -21.54 -10.74
C GLU A 513 -51.53 -20.21 -9.98
N GLY A 514 -50.83 -20.18 -8.84
CA GLY A 514 -50.69 -18.98 -8.01
C GLY A 514 -52.00 -18.46 -7.39
N LEU A 515 -53.15 -19.09 -7.68
CA LEU A 515 -54.45 -18.68 -7.18
C LEU A 515 -54.61 -19.01 -5.70
N VAL A 516 -54.55 -17.94 -4.90
CA VAL A 516 -54.77 -17.93 -3.45
C VAL A 516 -55.91 -16.97 -3.12
N ARG A 517 -56.80 -17.39 -2.21
CA ARG A 517 -57.82 -16.50 -1.61
C ARG A 517 -57.80 -16.57 -0.09
N THR A 518 -58.29 -15.51 0.54
CA THR A 518 -58.44 -15.44 1.99
C THR A 518 -59.59 -16.34 2.47
N CYS A 519 -59.29 -17.24 3.40
CA CYS A 519 -60.26 -17.89 4.28
C CYS A 519 -60.13 -17.34 5.71
N LYS A 520 -61.05 -17.71 6.60
CA LYS A 520 -60.99 -17.36 8.03
C LYS A 520 -61.27 -18.58 8.89
N ASN A 521 -60.55 -18.72 10.00
CA ASN A 521 -60.94 -19.65 11.06
C ASN A 521 -62.08 -19.05 11.91
N SER A 522 -62.52 -19.78 12.94
CA SER A 522 -63.53 -19.34 13.92
C SER A 522 -63.15 -18.07 14.70
N CYS A 523 -61.87 -17.71 14.74
CA CYS A 523 -61.32 -16.53 15.43
C CYS A 523 -61.28 -15.28 14.54
N ASN A 524 -61.83 -15.33 13.33
CA ASN A 524 -61.61 -14.33 12.27
C ASN A 524 -60.14 -14.16 11.81
N VAL A 525 -59.22 -15.02 12.26
CA VAL A 525 -57.82 -15.02 11.81
C VAL A 525 -57.79 -15.54 10.38
N GLU A 526 -57.14 -14.77 9.52
CA GLU A 526 -57.08 -15.03 8.09
C GLU A 526 -56.07 -16.13 7.75
N GLY A 527 -56.45 -16.99 6.82
CA GLY A 527 -55.60 -18.00 6.22
C GLY A 527 -55.73 -18.00 4.70
N ALA A 528 -54.98 -18.87 4.04
CA ALA A 528 -55.00 -19.04 2.59
C ALA A 528 -55.70 -20.35 2.19
N GLU A 529 -56.61 -20.28 1.23
CA GLU A 529 -57.06 -21.42 0.43
C GLU A 529 -56.42 -21.36 -0.95
N PHE A 530 -56.10 -22.52 -1.50
CA PHE A 530 -55.45 -22.67 -2.81
C PHE A 530 -56.44 -23.25 -3.82
N CYS A 531 -56.38 -22.81 -5.08
CA CYS A 531 -57.11 -23.50 -6.13
C CYS A 531 -56.39 -24.82 -6.49
N LEU A 532 -57.13 -25.92 -6.54
CA LEU A 532 -56.68 -27.20 -7.09
C LEU A 532 -57.81 -27.80 -7.94
N GLY A 533 -57.60 -27.90 -9.26
CA GLY A 533 -58.55 -28.49 -10.19
C GLY A 533 -59.89 -27.75 -10.28
N GLY A 534 -59.85 -26.41 -10.37
CA GLY A 534 -61.04 -25.55 -10.37
C GLY A 534 -61.82 -25.49 -9.05
N GLN A 535 -61.23 -25.94 -7.93
CA GLN A 535 -61.85 -25.85 -6.60
C GLN A 535 -60.90 -25.26 -5.56
N TRP A 536 -61.44 -24.39 -4.70
CA TRP A 536 -60.72 -23.80 -3.57
C TRP A 536 -60.70 -24.76 -2.38
N VAL A 537 -59.51 -25.12 -1.91
CA VAL A 537 -59.29 -26.12 -0.85
C VAL A 537 -58.15 -25.75 0.09
N GLY A 538 -58.10 -26.40 1.25
CA GLY A 538 -56.92 -26.40 2.12
C GLY A 538 -56.67 -25.09 2.88
N CYS A 539 -57.70 -24.51 3.51
CA CYS A 539 -57.57 -23.31 4.34
C CYS A 539 -56.48 -23.47 5.42
N THR A 540 -55.44 -22.63 5.35
CA THR A 540 -54.29 -22.64 6.28
C THR A 540 -54.48 -21.79 7.52
N ALA A 541 -55.69 -21.26 7.76
CA ALA A 541 -55.96 -20.46 8.95
C ALA A 541 -55.65 -21.31 10.21
N PRO A 542 -54.83 -20.81 11.16
CA PRO A 542 -54.37 -21.61 12.29
C PRO A 542 -55.54 -22.22 13.06
N THR A 543 -55.42 -23.47 13.49
CA THR A 543 -56.36 -24.01 14.48
C THR A 543 -56.24 -23.19 15.76
N PRO A 544 -57.36 -22.79 16.40
CA PRO A 544 -57.32 -22.16 17.72
C PRO A 544 -56.48 -22.97 18.69
N LEU A 545 -55.73 -22.29 19.58
CA LEU A 545 -55.06 -22.98 20.66
C LEU A 545 -56.10 -23.47 21.69
N PRO A 546 -55.75 -24.40 22.60
CA PRO A 546 -56.65 -24.81 23.68
C PRO A 546 -56.39 -24.05 25.01
N PHE A 547 -55.67 -22.94 24.96
CA PHE A 547 -55.26 -22.11 26.09
C PHE A 547 -54.70 -20.76 25.62
N GLU A 548 -54.61 -19.79 26.53
CA GLU A 548 -54.04 -18.46 26.27
C GLU A 548 -52.54 -18.32 26.57
N TYR A 549 -51.99 -17.26 25.98
CA TYR A 549 -50.73 -16.60 26.35
C TYR A 549 -51.02 -15.19 26.86
N CYS A 550 -50.11 -14.60 27.62
CA CYS A 550 -50.22 -13.23 28.09
C CYS A 550 -49.79 -12.24 27.00
N ASP A 551 -50.58 -12.09 25.94
CA ASP A 551 -50.23 -11.26 24.78
C ASP A 551 -51.35 -10.33 24.29
N GLY A 552 -52.44 -10.23 25.04
CA GLY A 552 -53.55 -9.32 24.79
C GLY A 552 -54.49 -9.81 23.69
N LYS A 553 -54.53 -11.13 23.47
CA LYS A 553 -55.36 -11.79 22.46
C LYS A 553 -56.27 -12.86 23.08
N ASP A 554 -57.17 -13.33 22.22
CA ASP A 554 -58.09 -14.45 22.42
C ASP A 554 -57.60 -15.55 21.45
N ASN A 555 -56.60 -16.32 21.90
CA ASN A 555 -55.87 -17.31 21.14
C ASN A 555 -56.56 -18.69 21.12
N ASP A 556 -57.41 -18.98 22.10
CA ASP A 556 -58.32 -20.14 22.10
C ASP A 556 -59.71 -19.83 21.50
N CYS A 557 -60.01 -18.55 21.32
CA CYS A 557 -61.15 -18.01 20.61
C CYS A 557 -62.48 -18.27 21.33
N ASN A 558 -62.45 -18.32 22.66
CA ASN A 558 -63.62 -18.43 23.53
C ASN A 558 -64.37 -17.09 23.73
N GLY A 559 -63.77 -15.97 23.34
CA GLY A 559 -64.34 -14.62 23.50
C GLY A 559 -63.83 -13.86 24.72
N GLN A 560 -62.80 -14.37 25.40
CA GLN A 560 -62.11 -13.72 26.51
C GLN A 560 -60.63 -13.52 26.13
N ILE A 561 -59.99 -12.49 26.70
CA ILE A 561 -58.59 -12.15 26.41
C ILE A 561 -57.75 -12.49 27.64
N ASP A 562 -56.64 -13.18 27.42
CA ASP A 562 -55.70 -13.63 28.46
C ASP A 562 -56.34 -14.40 29.64
N ASP A 563 -57.32 -15.28 29.41
CA ASP A 563 -57.87 -16.18 30.45
C ASP A 563 -57.20 -17.57 30.44
N ASN A 564 -57.05 -18.22 31.59
CA ASN A 564 -56.41 -19.55 31.70
C ASN A 564 -54.97 -19.62 31.11
N VAL A 565 -54.22 -18.52 31.21
CA VAL A 565 -52.86 -18.33 30.65
C VAL A 565 -51.84 -19.37 31.13
N THR A 566 -51.06 -19.93 30.20
CA THR A 566 -50.11 -21.03 30.46
C THR A 566 -48.62 -20.67 30.36
N ASP A 567 -48.27 -19.40 30.13
CA ASP A 567 -46.88 -18.94 30.03
C ASP A 567 -46.25 -18.47 31.36
N ILE A 568 -47.03 -18.41 32.44
CA ILE A 568 -46.51 -18.16 33.79
C ILE A 568 -45.49 -19.26 34.14
N GLY A 569 -44.30 -18.84 34.58
CA GLY A 569 -43.17 -19.73 34.82
C GLY A 569 -42.24 -19.95 33.61
N ARG A 570 -42.56 -19.44 32.41
CA ARG A 570 -41.61 -19.41 31.29
C ARG A 570 -40.56 -18.33 31.49
N SER A 571 -39.41 -18.50 30.84
CA SER A 571 -38.37 -17.48 30.79
C SER A 571 -38.81 -16.28 29.94
N CYS A 572 -38.41 -15.09 30.37
CA CYS A 572 -38.62 -13.83 29.68
C CYS A 572 -37.32 -13.03 29.60
N ALA A 573 -37.17 -12.22 28.56
CA ALA A 573 -36.04 -11.33 28.40
C ALA A 573 -36.32 -10.00 29.11
N ILE A 574 -35.34 -9.44 29.81
CA ILE A 574 -35.42 -8.13 30.46
C ILE A 574 -34.77 -7.10 29.53
N PRO A 575 -35.52 -6.12 28.97
CA PRO A 575 -35.02 -5.23 27.90
C PRO A 575 -33.79 -4.37 28.21
N GLN A 576 -33.29 -4.36 29.45
CA GLN A 576 -32.07 -3.66 29.85
C GLN A 576 -31.06 -4.52 30.63
N GLY A 577 -31.35 -5.80 30.88
CA GLY A 577 -30.42 -6.67 31.60
C GLY A 577 -29.35 -7.25 30.68
N LYS A 578 -28.13 -7.42 31.22
CA LYS A 578 -27.04 -8.18 30.61
C LYS A 578 -26.74 -9.42 31.47
N GLY A 579 -25.93 -10.34 30.95
CA GLY A 579 -25.53 -11.57 31.66
C GLY A 579 -26.71 -12.37 32.21
N VAL A 580 -26.58 -12.80 33.47
CA VAL A 580 -27.62 -13.56 34.21
C VAL A 580 -28.91 -12.73 34.36
N CYS A 581 -28.75 -11.41 34.46
CA CYS A 581 -29.79 -10.42 34.70
C CYS A 581 -30.59 -10.02 33.44
N GLY A 582 -30.10 -10.38 32.24
CA GLY A 582 -30.83 -10.25 30.97
C GLY A 582 -32.02 -11.19 30.82
N THR A 583 -32.15 -12.17 31.73
CA THR A 583 -33.26 -13.11 31.76
C THR A 583 -33.98 -13.08 33.11
N GLY A 584 -35.27 -13.39 33.06
CA GLY A 584 -36.13 -13.51 34.23
C GLY A 584 -37.22 -14.56 33.99
N THR A 585 -38.17 -14.65 34.91
CA THR A 585 -39.32 -15.55 34.84
C THR A 585 -40.63 -14.76 34.78
N ILE A 586 -41.59 -15.18 33.96
CA ILE A 586 -42.94 -14.59 33.93
C ILE A 586 -43.67 -14.96 35.22
N THR A 587 -43.99 -13.97 36.05
CA THR A 587 -44.62 -14.19 37.38
C THR A 587 -46.10 -13.81 37.42
N ALA A 588 -46.58 -12.98 36.50
CA ALA A 588 -48.00 -12.61 36.37
C ALA A 588 -48.32 -12.11 34.95
N CYS A 589 -49.60 -12.05 34.61
CA CYS A 589 -50.11 -11.33 33.45
C CYS A 589 -50.88 -10.08 33.90
N ASN A 590 -50.66 -8.93 33.27
CA ASN A 590 -51.36 -7.68 33.60
C ASN A 590 -51.78 -6.91 32.34
N GLY A 591 -52.96 -7.25 31.81
CA GLY A 591 -53.55 -6.61 30.63
C GLY A 591 -52.73 -6.83 29.35
N GLY A 592 -52.58 -8.09 28.92
CA GLY A 592 -51.80 -8.47 27.74
C GLY A 592 -50.29 -8.22 27.84
N LYS A 593 -49.75 -8.12 29.07
CA LYS A 593 -48.33 -7.89 29.30
C LYS A 593 -47.77 -8.82 30.39
N PRO A 594 -46.77 -9.66 30.07
CA PRO A 594 -46.16 -10.55 31.04
C PRO A 594 -45.25 -9.76 31.99
N LEU A 595 -45.49 -9.90 33.29
CA LEU A 595 -44.63 -9.35 34.34
C LEU A 595 -43.39 -10.23 34.46
N CYS A 596 -42.25 -9.73 33.99
CA CYS A 596 -40.98 -10.44 34.07
C CYS A 596 -40.24 -10.08 35.37
N THR A 597 -39.89 -11.07 36.18
CA THR A 597 -39.07 -10.90 37.40
C THR A 597 -37.66 -11.40 37.15
N ALA A 598 -36.66 -10.56 37.38
CA ALA A 598 -35.24 -10.88 37.17
C ALA A 598 -34.76 -12.06 38.03
N ASN A 599 -33.74 -12.77 37.52
CA ASN A 599 -32.93 -13.65 38.34
C ASN A 599 -32.20 -12.85 39.45
N THR A 600 -31.92 -13.49 40.58
CA THR A 600 -31.24 -12.85 41.71
C THR A 600 -29.75 -12.64 41.40
N ALA A 601 -29.27 -11.40 41.54
CA ALA A 601 -27.86 -11.06 41.44
C ALA A 601 -26.98 -11.85 42.43
N THR A 602 -25.78 -12.25 42.00
CA THR A 602 -24.76 -12.93 42.81
C THR A 602 -23.38 -12.37 42.51
N ALA A 603 -22.43 -12.46 43.44
CA ALA A 603 -21.08 -11.93 43.22
C ALA A 603 -20.36 -12.64 42.04
N GLU A 604 -19.67 -11.83 41.23
CA GLU A 604 -18.96 -12.25 40.01
C GLU A 604 -18.11 -13.51 40.14
N SER A 605 -18.18 -14.36 39.11
CA SER A 605 -17.37 -15.55 38.97
C SER A 605 -16.85 -15.68 37.54
N CYS A 606 -15.53 -15.73 37.34
CA CYS A 606 -14.83 -15.89 36.04
C CYS A 606 -15.49 -16.84 35.01
N ASN A 607 -16.52 -16.39 34.33
CA ASN A 607 -17.41 -17.18 33.48
C ASN A 607 -17.81 -16.42 32.20
N GLY A 608 -17.54 -15.11 32.12
CA GLY A 608 -17.85 -14.26 30.98
C GLY A 608 -19.28 -13.72 30.95
N LEU A 609 -19.98 -13.73 32.08
CA LEU A 609 -21.30 -13.15 32.31
C LEU A 609 -21.21 -12.01 33.33
N ASP A 610 -22.24 -11.19 33.33
CA ASP A 610 -22.59 -10.21 34.36
C ASP A 610 -23.50 -10.96 35.35
N ASP A 611 -22.94 -11.41 36.48
CA ASP A 611 -23.61 -12.18 37.54
C ASP A 611 -24.25 -11.25 38.60
N ASP A 612 -23.65 -10.07 38.84
CA ASP A 612 -24.03 -9.12 39.90
C ASP A 612 -24.97 -7.97 39.44
N CYS A 613 -25.13 -7.81 38.12
CA CYS A 613 -25.97 -6.84 37.42
C CYS A 613 -25.46 -5.39 37.37
N ASP A 614 -24.19 -5.08 37.68
CA ASP A 614 -23.66 -3.71 37.56
C ASP A 614 -23.42 -3.25 36.10
N GLY A 615 -23.37 -4.18 35.15
CA GLY A 615 -23.18 -3.94 33.72
C GLY A 615 -21.74 -4.13 33.22
N GLN A 616 -20.80 -4.48 34.11
CA GLN A 616 -19.48 -5.03 33.83
C GLN A 616 -19.55 -6.57 33.73
N VAL A 617 -18.40 -7.26 33.63
CA VAL A 617 -18.29 -8.71 33.44
C VAL A 617 -16.99 -9.19 34.09
N ASP A 618 -17.09 -10.17 34.97
CA ASP A 618 -15.98 -10.76 35.73
C ASP A 618 -15.16 -9.73 36.56
N GLU A 619 -15.68 -8.55 36.91
CA GLU A 619 -14.95 -7.55 37.69
C GLU A 619 -14.83 -7.91 39.19
N GLY A 620 -13.83 -7.35 39.87
CA GLY A 620 -13.47 -7.75 41.23
C GLY A 620 -12.93 -9.19 41.37
N THR A 621 -13.08 -10.04 40.35
CA THR A 621 -12.53 -11.40 40.34
C THR A 621 -11.02 -11.40 40.21
N SER A 622 -10.37 -12.38 40.83
CA SER A 622 -8.92 -12.53 40.79
C SER A 622 -8.51 -13.79 40.02
N SER A 623 -7.36 -13.75 39.34
CA SER A 623 -6.88 -14.85 38.48
C SER A 623 -7.86 -15.18 37.35
N CYS A 624 -8.32 -14.15 36.65
CA CYS A 624 -9.26 -14.24 35.53
C CYS A 624 -8.57 -13.98 34.19
N VAL A 625 -8.93 -14.69 33.11
CA VAL A 625 -8.42 -14.47 31.75
C VAL A 625 -9.56 -14.06 30.84
N SER A 626 -9.45 -12.89 30.21
CA SER A 626 -10.45 -12.31 29.30
C SER A 626 -9.80 -11.71 28.05
N VAL A 627 -10.60 -11.37 27.03
CA VAL A 627 -10.08 -10.72 25.81
C VAL A 627 -9.75 -9.26 26.11
N PHE A 628 -8.52 -8.85 25.79
CA PHE A 628 -8.11 -7.44 25.88
C PHE A 628 -8.35 -6.70 24.56
N ALA A 629 -7.92 -7.29 23.44
CA ALA A 629 -8.07 -6.68 22.12
C ALA A 629 -8.00 -7.70 20.98
N GLY A 630 -8.75 -7.44 19.92
CA GLY A 630 -8.74 -8.21 18.68
C GLY A 630 -9.71 -9.39 18.69
N LYS A 631 -10.25 -9.71 17.52
CA LYS A 631 -11.18 -10.84 17.34
C LYS A 631 -10.44 -12.18 17.42
N CYS A 632 -10.35 -12.75 18.62
CA CYS A 632 -9.70 -14.04 18.86
C CYS A 632 -10.20 -15.15 17.91
N GLY A 633 -9.28 -15.98 17.45
CA GLY A 633 -9.51 -17.06 16.48
C GLY A 633 -9.65 -16.58 15.03
N VAL A 634 -9.67 -15.27 14.75
CA VAL A 634 -9.78 -14.71 13.40
C VAL A 634 -8.50 -13.99 13.03
N GLU A 635 -7.68 -14.66 12.23
CA GLU A 635 -6.55 -14.01 11.57
C GLU A 635 -7.03 -12.93 10.59
N GLY A 636 -6.41 -11.75 10.63
CA GLY A 636 -6.63 -10.74 9.60
C GLY A 636 -6.04 -9.37 9.97
N TYR A 637 -6.40 -8.37 9.18
CA TYR A 637 -6.05 -6.98 9.44
C TYR A 637 -7.31 -6.11 9.44
N LYS A 638 -7.53 -5.40 10.55
CA LYS A 638 -8.55 -4.36 10.67
C LYS A 638 -8.19 -3.40 11.80
N ASP A 639 -8.22 -2.10 11.53
CA ASP A 639 -8.21 -1.03 12.54
C ASP A 639 -9.65 -0.73 13.01
N GLY A 640 -9.82 -0.16 14.21
CA GLY A 640 -11.13 0.08 14.82
C GLY A 640 -11.14 -0.03 16.34
N THR A 641 -12.29 -0.30 16.94
CA THR A 641 -12.42 -0.59 18.38
C THR A 641 -11.82 -1.97 18.74
N LEU A 642 -11.57 -2.21 20.03
CA LEU A 642 -10.97 -3.45 20.56
C LEU A 642 -11.64 -4.74 20.05
N ASP A 643 -12.97 -4.74 19.89
CA ASP A 643 -13.79 -5.86 19.44
C ASP A 643 -13.84 -6.03 17.91
N VAL A 644 -13.61 -4.95 17.16
CA VAL A 644 -13.64 -4.91 15.69
C VAL A 644 -12.25 -5.17 15.08
N ALA A 645 -11.18 -4.83 15.81
CA ALA A 645 -9.82 -4.97 15.34
C ALA A 645 -9.42 -6.42 15.03
N MET A 646 -8.52 -6.59 14.07
CA MET A 646 -7.94 -7.89 13.71
C MET A 646 -6.41 -7.79 13.63
N PHE A 647 -5.75 -8.86 14.05
CA PHE A 647 -4.31 -9.04 14.06
C PHE A 647 -3.92 -10.36 13.37
N SER A 648 -2.65 -10.51 12.99
CA SER A 648 -2.09 -11.79 12.56
C SER A 648 -0.79 -12.07 13.32
N SER A 649 -0.82 -13.11 14.16
CA SER A 649 0.26 -13.49 15.05
C SER A 649 0.83 -12.33 15.91
N PRO A 650 0.00 -11.60 16.69
CA PRO A 650 0.48 -10.50 17.53
C PRO A 650 1.66 -10.93 18.40
N ALA A 651 2.69 -10.10 18.46
CA ALA A 651 3.97 -10.40 19.09
C ALA A 651 4.29 -9.38 20.19
N GLY A 652 5.49 -8.81 20.18
CA GLY A 652 5.98 -7.91 21.21
C GLY A 652 5.10 -6.68 21.41
N MET A 653 5.05 -6.24 22.65
CA MET A 653 4.21 -5.15 23.11
C MET A 653 4.98 -4.24 24.06
N ALA A 654 4.63 -2.96 24.09
CA ALA A 654 5.15 -2.04 25.09
C ALA A 654 4.09 -1.02 25.52
N VAL A 655 3.98 -0.80 26.83
CA VAL A 655 3.07 0.20 27.41
C VAL A 655 3.77 1.57 27.41
N ASN A 656 3.07 2.60 26.96
CA ASN A 656 3.49 3.99 27.14
C ASN A 656 3.27 4.40 28.61
N PRO A 657 4.32 4.72 29.38
CA PRO A 657 4.17 5.04 30.80
C PRO A 657 3.38 6.33 31.05
N SER A 658 3.43 7.29 30.11
CA SER A 658 2.80 8.61 30.29
C SER A 658 1.28 8.61 30.13
N ASN A 659 0.75 7.74 29.25
CA ASN A 659 -0.66 7.80 28.83
C ASN A 659 -1.38 6.44 28.74
N SER A 660 -0.74 5.36 29.21
CA SER A 660 -1.28 3.99 29.24
C SER A 660 -1.56 3.33 27.89
N SER A 661 -1.25 3.97 26.75
CA SER A 661 -1.48 3.37 25.43
C SER A 661 -0.52 2.20 25.19
N LEU A 662 -0.99 1.17 24.48
CA LEU A 662 -0.23 -0.04 24.18
C LEU A 662 0.25 0.00 22.73
N TYR A 663 1.57 -0.08 22.53
CA TYR A 663 2.16 -0.35 21.22
C TYR A 663 2.27 -1.86 21.02
N LEU A 664 1.99 -2.33 19.80
CA LEU A 664 1.94 -3.74 19.44
C LEU A 664 2.67 -4.00 18.12
N ALA A 665 3.50 -5.04 18.07
CA ALA A 665 3.99 -5.64 16.84
C ALA A 665 2.98 -6.66 16.30
N ASP A 666 2.61 -6.52 15.02
CA ASP A 666 1.63 -7.35 14.32
C ASP A 666 2.30 -8.02 13.10
N PRO A 667 3.24 -8.98 13.32
CA PRO A 667 4.17 -9.45 12.29
C PRO A 667 3.52 -10.12 11.09
N GLY A 668 2.40 -10.83 11.27
CA GLY A 668 1.67 -11.43 10.15
C GLY A 668 1.10 -10.37 9.21
N ASN A 669 0.77 -9.18 9.73
CA ASN A 669 0.36 -8.00 8.97
C ASN A 669 1.52 -7.04 8.65
N LYS A 670 2.77 -7.38 9.00
CA LYS A 670 3.99 -6.59 8.76
C LYS A 670 3.88 -5.12 9.24
N ARG A 671 3.21 -4.92 10.37
CA ARG A 671 2.84 -3.60 10.91
C ARG A 671 3.15 -3.46 12.39
N TYR A 672 3.29 -2.21 12.81
CA TYR A 672 3.18 -1.80 14.21
C TYR A 672 1.86 -1.05 14.40
N ARG A 673 1.16 -1.39 15.49
CA ARG A 673 -0.16 -0.89 15.85
C ARG A 673 -0.10 -0.13 17.18
N LEU A 674 -0.99 0.83 17.34
CA LEU A 674 -1.25 1.57 18.59
C LEU A 674 -2.66 1.26 19.06
N ILE A 675 -2.80 0.86 20.32
CA ILE A 675 -4.06 0.76 21.04
C ILE A 675 -4.10 1.91 22.05
N THR A 676 -4.99 2.87 21.84
CA THR A 676 -5.16 4.01 22.76
C THR A 676 -5.79 3.57 24.08
N ARG A 677 -5.63 4.38 25.14
CA ARG A 677 -6.38 4.20 26.40
C ARG A 677 -7.91 4.19 26.22
N SER A 678 -8.42 4.80 25.15
CA SER A 678 -9.85 4.77 24.78
C SER A 678 -10.28 3.51 24.00
N GLY A 679 -9.39 2.54 23.79
CA GLY A 679 -9.71 1.28 23.11
C GLY A 679 -9.76 1.37 21.58
N VAL A 680 -9.07 2.35 20.97
CA VAL A 680 -8.97 2.48 19.52
C VAL A 680 -7.64 1.89 19.04
N VAL A 681 -7.73 0.89 18.16
CA VAL A 681 -6.61 0.26 17.46
C VAL A 681 -6.39 0.97 16.13
N SER A 682 -5.16 1.42 15.90
CA SER A 682 -4.73 2.10 14.68
C SER A 682 -3.36 1.61 14.21
N THR A 683 -3.11 1.63 12.90
CA THR A 683 -1.77 1.39 12.34
C THR A 683 -0.90 2.64 12.49
N ILE A 684 0.31 2.48 13.01
CA ILE A 684 1.29 3.58 13.17
C ILE A 684 2.50 3.43 12.27
N ALA A 685 2.89 2.20 11.93
CA ALA A 685 3.93 1.97 10.94
C ALA A 685 3.70 0.67 10.15
N GLY A 686 4.13 0.65 8.89
CA GLY A 686 4.04 -0.51 8.01
C GLY A 686 2.97 -0.37 6.93
N ASP A 687 3.37 -0.41 5.65
CA ASP A 687 2.42 -0.46 4.53
C ASP A 687 1.68 -1.81 4.42
N GLY A 688 2.15 -2.84 5.12
CA GLY A 688 1.62 -4.21 5.14
C GLY A 688 2.28 -5.15 4.13
N THR A 689 3.20 -4.66 3.32
CA THR A 689 4.04 -5.45 2.42
C THR A 689 5.33 -5.89 3.11
N SER A 690 5.83 -7.06 2.72
CA SER A 690 7.07 -7.61 3.27
C SER A 690 8.28 -6.97 2.59
N GLY A 691 9.25 -6.48 3.36
CA GLY A 691 10.50 -5.95 2.81
C GLY A 691 11.22 -5.03 3.79
N TYR A 692 12.12 -4.19 3.26
CA TYR A 692 12.84 -3.16 4.00
C TYR A 692 12.70 -1.83 3.25
N LEU A 693 12.14 -0.82 3.93
CA LEU A 693 12.02 0.56 3.44
C LEU A 693 11.92 1.50 4.64
N GLU A 694 12.67 2.60 4.61
CA GLU A 694 12.76 3.65 5.64
C GLU A 694 11.86 4.84 5.28
N GLY A 695 11.88 5.92 6.07
CA GLY A 695 11.11 7.14 5.78
C GLY A 695 9.72 7.14 6.42
N PRO A 696 8.71 7.83 5.85
CA PRO A 696 7.40 8.06 6.48
C PRO A 696 6.79 6.77 7.05
N ALA A 697 6.37 6.79 8.32
CA ALA A 697 6.19 5.56 9.08
C ALA A 697 5.13 4.59 8.49
N LEU A 698 4.05 5.13 7.93
CA LEU A 698 2.99 4.36 7.27
C LEU A 698 3.40 3.77 5.90
N MET A 699 4.51 4.24 5.32
CA MET A 699 5.06 3.74 4.05
C MET A 699 6.26 2.80 4.26
N ALA A 700 6.85 2.78 5.46
CA ALA A 700 7.94 1.89 5.80
C ALA A 700 7.54 0.41 5.61
N LYS A 701 8.51 -0.43 5.25
CA LYS A 701 8.33 -1.88 5.07
C LYS A 701 9.13 -2.62 6.12
N PHE A 702 8.56 -3.72 6.61
CA PHE A 702 9.13 -4.59 7.64
C PHE A 702 9.09 -6.05 7.20
N MET A 703 9.95 -6.90 7.77
CA MET A 703 9.93 -8.34 7.56
C MET A 703 9.83 -9.05 8.91
N PHE A 704 8.61 -9.51 9.23
CA PHE A 704 8.27 -10.20 10.48
C PHE A 704 8.71 -9.42 11.75
N PRO A 705 8.20 -8.18 11.96
CA PRO A 705 8.53 -7.36 13.13
C PRO A 705 8.11 -8.05 14.45
N MET A 706 9.07 -8.43 15.29
CA MET A 706 8.79 -9.25 16.48
C MET A 706 8.48 -8.44 17.73
N THR A 707 9.14 -7.31 17.95
CA THR A 707 8.93 -6.54 19.19
C THR A 707 9.12 -5.05 19.02
N ILE A 708 8.67 -4.33 20.04
CA ILE A 708 8.66 -2.89 20.18
C ILE A 708 9.05 -2.54 21.61
N LEU A 709 9.85 -1.50 21.78
CA LEU A 709 10.32 -1.01 23.07
C LEU A 709 9.87 0.44 23.22
N ALA A 710 9.00 0.68 24.21
CA ALA A 710 8.38 1.97 24.44
C ALA A 710 9.41 3.11 24.56
N PRO A 711 9.03 4.33 24.14
CA PRO A 711 9.88 5.51 24.31
C PRO A 711 10.20 5.74 25.81
N ASP A 712 11.25 6.48 26.09
CA ASP A 712 11.42 7.09 27.41
C ASP A 712 10.52 8.34 27.55
N GLU A 713 10.64 9.03 28.69
CA GLU A 713 9.84 10.20 29.02
C GLU A 713 9.98 11.36 28.01
N SER A 714 11.06 11.39 27.21
CA SER A 714 11.23 12.41 26.16
C SER A 714 10.25 12.24 25.00
N MET A 715 9.63 11.06 24.83
CA MET A 715 8.70 10.73 23.75
C MET A 715 9.25 10.98 22.33
N THR A 716 10.58 11.04 22.16
CA THR A 716 11.23 11.38 20.89
C THR A 716 11.32 10.20 19.91
N LYS A 717 11.71 9.02 20.39
CA LYS A 717 11.91 7.80 19.59
C LYS A 717 11.51 6.54 20.38
N MET A 718 11.05 5.51 19.68
CA MET A 718 10.83 4.17 20.22
C MET A 718 11.46 3.11 19.32
N TYR A 719 11.98 2.02 19.90
CA TYR A 719 12.78 1.04 19.17
C TYR A 719 11.94 -0.13 18.66
N LEU A 720 12.21 -0.55 17.44
CA LEU A 720 11.50 -1.57 16.68
C LEU A 720 12.48 -2.70 16.34
N LEU A 721 12.07 -3.95 16.55
CA LEU A 721 12.87 -5.12 16.17
C LEU A 721 12.30 -5.76 14.89
N ASP A 722 12.99 -5.51 13.77
CA ASP A 722 12.62 -5.93 12.43
C ASP A 722 13.33 -7.26 12.11
N THR A 723 12.84 -8.33 12.73
CA THR A 723 13.60 -9.57 13.00
C THR A 723 14.09 -10.29 11.76
N SER A 724 13.28 -10.45 10.71
CA SER A 724 13.73 -11.12 9.48
C SER A 724 14.56 -10.22 8.57
N ASN A 725 14.47 -8.89 8.74
CA ASN A 725 15.48 -7.97 8.19
C ASN A 725 16.78 -7.98 9.01
N SER A 726 16.83 -8.63 10.17
CA SER A 726 17.99 -8.64 11.09
C SER A 726 18.44 -7.22 11.52
N MET A 727 17.47 -6.31 11.71
CA MET A 727 17.68 -4.90 12.02
C MET A 727 17.02 -4.48 13.34
N ILE A 728 17.66 -3.52 14.02
CA ILE A 728 17.04 -2.67 15.04
C ILE A 728 16.78 -1.32 14.37
N ARG A 729 15.54 -0.86 14.46
CA ARG A 729 15.07 0.38 13.84
C ARG A 729 14.42 1.27 14.89
N ALA A 730 14.15 2.53 14.59
CA ALA A 730 13.38 3.40 15.46
C ALA A 730 12.20 3.99 14.70
N TYR A 731 11.07 4.08 15.39
CA TYR A 731 9.99 5.00 15.05
C TYR A 731 10.28 6.33 15.74
N VAL A 732 10.46 7.38 14.94
CA VAL A 732 10.64 8.75 15.39
C VAL A 732 9.27 9.41 15.43
N PHE A 733 8.90 9.97 16.57
CA PHE A 733 7.61 10.64 16.72
C PHE A 733 7.57 11.95 15.94
N LYS A 734 6.37 12.36 15.51
CA LYS A 734 6.14 13.62 14.78
C LYS A 734 6.74 14.80 15.55
N THR A 735 7.58 15.59 14.89
CA THR A 735 8.12 16.85 15.41
C THR A 735 7.29 18.04 14.91
N SER A 736 7.69 19.26 15.27
CA SER A 736 7.13 20.49 14.71
C SER A 736 7.41 20.67 13.21
N THR A 737 8.45 20.00 12.69
CA THR A 737 8.93 20.14 11.30
C THR A 737 8.72 18.89 10.45
N LYS A 738 8.62 17.68 11.03
CA LYS A 738 8.53 16.42 10.24
C LYS A 738 7.45 15.49 10.77
N GLY A 739 6.77 14.80 9.85
CA GLY A 739 5.88 13.67 10.18
C GLY A 739 6.63 12.53 10.86
N ALA A 740 5.90 11.56 11.43
CA ALA A 740 6.54 10.39 12.03
C ALA A 740 7.19 9.49 10.96
N TYR A 741 8.40 8.99 11.22
CA TYR A 741 9.20 8.24 10.26
C TYR A 741 9.98 7.09 10.92
N ILE A 742 10.46 6.16 10.09
CA ILE A 742 11.35 5.05 10.49
C ILE A 742 12.77 5.33 10.02
N GLU A 743 13.72 5.11 10.92
CA GLU A 743 15.17 5.12 10.66
C GLU A 743 15.81 3.83 11.20
N SER A 744 16.97 3.45 10.67
CA SER A 744 17.77 2.34 11.18
C SER A 744 18.68 2.75 12.34
N ILE A 745 18.70 1.91 13.39
CA ILE A 745 19.46 2.14 14.62
C ILE A 745 20.70 1.25 14.70
N ALA A 746 20.57 -0.04 14.35
CA ALA A 746 21.71 -0.95 14.27
C ALA A 746 21.43 -2.17 13.37
N GLY A 747 22.48 -2.69 12.75
CA GLY A 747 22.45 -3.79 11.78
C GLY A 747 22.80 -3.34 10.37
N THR A 748 22.98 -4.31 9.46
CA THR A 748 23.31 -4.09 8.02
C THR A 748 22.29 -4.71 7.06
N GLY A 749 21.20 -5.29 7.57
CA GLY A 749 20.26 -6.12 6.80
C GLY A 749 20.77 -7.54 6.51
N LYS A 750 22.04 -7.86 6.84
CA LYS A 750 22.66 -9.17 6.59
C LYS A 750 22.71 -10.01 7.87
N THR A 751 22.41 -11.30 7.73
CA THR A 751 22.56 -12.28 8.82
C THR A 751 24.03 -12.49 9.19
N GLY A 752 24.36 -12.40 10.47
CA GLY A 752 25.71 -12.60 11.00
C GLY A 752 25.80 -12.22 12.47
N SER A 753 26.96 -12.38 13.10
CA SER A 753 27.18 -12.04 14.52
C SER A 753 28.35 -11.09 14.76
N ALA A 754 28.71 -10.27 13.76
CA ALA A 754 29.82 -9.33 13.86
C ALA A 754 29.49 -8.19 14.84
N ASP A 755 30.40 -7.93 15.77
CA ASP A 755 30.44 -6.73 16.58
C ASP A 755 31.08 -5.58 15.78
N GLY A 756 30.80 -4.32 16.14
CA GLY A 756 31.31 -3.15 15.42
C GLY A 756 30.47 -1.89 15.64
N LEU A 757 30.69 -0.85 14.84
CA LEU A 757 29.82 0.33 14.82
C LEU A 757 28.38 -0.08 14.45
N VAL A 758 27.38 0.68 14.90
CA VAL A 758 25.97 0.28 14.76
C VAL A 758 25.53 -0.08 13.33
N GLY A 759 26.02 0.64 12.31
CA GLY A 759 25.72 0.36 10.89
C GLY A 759 26.63 -0.68 10.21
N GLY A 760 27.60 -1.26 10.93
CA GLY A 760 28.48 -2.34 10.44
C GLY A 760 28.28 -3.68 11.16
N ALA A 761 27.63 -3.67 12.32
CA ALA A 761 27.30 -4.88 13.07
C ALA A 761 26.26 -5.75 12.34
N THR A 762 26.24 -7.04 12.65
CA THR A 762 25.24 -7.99 12.13
C THR A 762 24.53 -8.72 13.27
N PHE A 763 23.27 -9.08 13.02
CA PHE A 763 22.41 -9.91 13.88
C PHE A 763 21.87 -11.09 13.06
N THR A 764 21.32 -12.12 13.69
CA THR A 764 20.60 -13.20 12.99
C THR A 764 19.30 -13.50 13.73
N TYR A 765 18.18 -13.06 13.16
CA TYR A 765 16.83 -13.18 13.75
C TYR A 765 16.77 -12.75 15.24
N PRO A 766 17.12 -11.49 15.58
CA PRO A 766 17.03 -11.03 16.96
C PRO A 766 15.57 -11.07 17.43
N GLY A 767 15.32 -11.67 18.59
CA GLY A 767 13.98 -12.04 19.06
C GLY A 767 13.32 -11.01 19.99
N ASP A 768 14.12 -10.33 20.82
CA ASP A 768 13.61 -9.42 21.86
C ASP A 768 14.66 -8.37 22.26
N ILE A 769 14.20 -7.26 22.85
CA ILE A 769 15.03 -6.10 23.22
C ILE A 769 14.54 -5.43 24.52
N THR A 770 15.46 -4.93 25.33
CA THR A 770 15.15 -4.22 26.60
C THR A 770 16.17 -3.12 26.90
N LYS A 771 15.83 -2.15 27.77
CA LYS A 771 16.72 -1.03 28.16
C LYS A 771 17.70 -1.47 29.27
N GLY A 772 18.89 -0.88 29.32
CA GLY A 772 19.89 -1.07 30.39
C GLY A 772 20.08 0.15 31.30
N ASN A 773 20.92 0.02 32.33
CA ASN A 773 21.07 0.95 33.46
C ASN A 773 21.94 2.21 33.21
N ILE A 774 22.15 2.62 31.96
CA ILE A 774 23.05 3.75 31.65
C ILE A 774 22.27 4.82 30.89
N SER A 775 22.42 6.06 31.37
CA SER A 775 21.71 7.30 30.96
C SER A 775 21.92 7.76 29.51
N GLY A 776 22.43 6.88 28.64
CA GLY A 776 22.86 7.15 27.27
C GLY A 776 22.42 6.07 26.27
N GLY A 777 21.25 5.46 26.48
CA GLY A 777 20.62 4.62 25.45
C GLY A 777 21.28 3.26 25.22
N ILE A 778 21.60 2.52 26.28
CA ILE A 778 21.99 1.11 26.14
C ILE A 778 20.75 0.22 26.00
N LEU A 779 20.76 -0.63 24.97
CA LEU A 779 19.77 -1.67 24.74
C LEU A 779 20.44 -3.05 24.81
N TYR A 780 19.80 -4.00 25.49
CA TYR A 780 20.18 -5.41 25.48
C TYR A 780 19.29 -6.17 24.52
N VAL A 781 19.89 -6.99 23.65
CA VAL A 781 19.21 -7.68 22.54
C VAL A 781 19.45 -9.18 22.64
N ALA A 782 18.38 -9.96 22.54
CA ALA A 782 18.43 -11.40 22.34
C ALA A 782 18.70 -11.69 20.85
N ASP A 783 19.94 -11.97 20.49
CA ASP A 783 20.37 -12.28 19.12
C ASP A 783 20.23 -13.78 18.87
N THR A 784 18.96 -14.17 18.71
CA THR A 784 18.43 -15.52 18.96
C THR A 784 19.16 -16.61 18.20
N SER A 785 19.27 -16.51 16.86
CA SER A 785 19.90 -17.57 16.06
C SER A 785 21.43 -17.56 16.15
N ASN A 786 22.04 -16.47 16.63
CA ASN A 786 23.47 -16.42 16.95
C ASN A 786 23.79 -16.97 18.35
N ASN A 787 22.78 -17.28 19.17
CA ASN A 787 22.92 -17.79 20.54
C ASN A 787 23.62 -16.80 21.50
N LYS A 788 23.40 -15.50 21.27
CA LYS A 788 24.10 -14.40 21.95
C LYS A 788 23.14 -13.42 22.60
N ILE A 789 23.60 -12.79 23.67
CA ILE A 789 23.05 -11.53 24.16
C ILE A 789 24.00 -10.42 23.72
N ARG A 790 23.48 -9.39 23.06
CA ARG A 790 24.25 -8.25 22.53
C ARG A 790 23.94 -7.00 23.33
N THR A 791 24.94 -6.15 23.51
CA THR A 791 24.79 -4.78 24.00
C THR A 791 24.82 -3.86 22.79
N VAL A 792 23.85 -2.95 22.69
CA VAL A 792 23.77 -1.89 21.68
C VAL A 792 23.86 -0.58 22.41
N VAL A 793 24.92 0.19 22.17
CA VAL A 793 25.04 1.58 22.60
C VAL A 793 24.56 2.44 21.43
N VAL A 794 23.35 2.99 21.54
CA VAL A 794 22.70 3.72 20.43
C VAL A 794 23.61 4.87 19.94
N GLY A 795 23.77 4.96 18.61
CA GLY A 795 24.67 5.93 17.96
C GLY A 795 26.17 5.59 18.02
N SER A 796 26.57 4.55 18.75
CA SER A 796 27.98 4.14 18.92
C SER A 796 28.25 2.76 18.30
N ASN A 797 28.09 1.68 19.08
CA ASN A 797 28.50 0.33 18.69
C ASN A 797 27.56 -0.78 19.18
N VAL A 798 27.74 -1.96 18.61
CA VAL A 798 27.17 -3.23 19.05
C VAL A 798 28.30 -4.14 19.48
N THR A 799 28.19 -4.73 20.66
CA THR A 799 29.14 -5.70 21.21
C THR A 799 28.42 -6.95 21.72
N THR A 800 29.11 -8.10 21.76
CA THR A 800 28.61 -9.29 22.43
C THR A 800 28.72 -9.10 23.94
N LEU A 801 27.59 -9.07 24.65
CA LEU A 801 27.57 -9.09 26.12
C LEU A 801 27.95 -10.48 26.62
N ALA A 802 27.28 -11.51 26.12
CA ALA A 802 27.49 -12.90 26.54
C ALA A 802 27.06 -13.89 25.45
N GLY A 803 27.60 -15.11 25.52
CA GLY A 803 27.31 -16.20 24.57
C GLY A 803 28.49 -16.48 23.65
N GLN A 804 29.18 -17.59 23.91
CA GLN A 804 30.19 -18.13 22.98
C GLN A 804 29.55 -18.63 21.68
N ALA A 805 30.37 -18.73 20.63
CA ALA A 805 29.94 -19.29 19.35
C ALA A 805 29.51 -20.77 19.48
N GLY A 806 28.42 -21.13 18.79
CA GLY A 806 27.77 -22.44 18.88
C GLY A 806 26.81 -22.53 20.07
N GLY A 807 25.53 -22.82 19.79
CA GLY A 807 24.50 -22.97 20.81
C GLY A 807 24.80 -24.10 21.79
N GLY A 808 24.39 -23.92 23.05
CA GLY A 808 24.58 -24.90 24.12
C GLY A 808 24.33 -24.30 25.50
N PHE A 809 24.62 -25.05 26.56
CA PHE A 809 24.41 -24.62 27.94
C PHE A 809 25.72 -24.57 28.72
N LEU A 810 26.04 -23.41 29.29
CA LEU A 810 27.14 -23.23 30.25
C LEU A 810 26.91 -21.96 31.08
N ASP A 811 26.94 -22.08 32.40
CA ASP A 811 27.06 -20.96 33.36
C ASP A 811 28.54 -20.56 33.52
N GLY A 812 28.82 -19.31 33.91
CA GLY A 812 30.19 -18.80 34.05
C GLY A 812 30.29 -17.30 33.80
N THR A 813 31.49 -16.81 33.45
CA THR A 813 31.68 -15.40 33.08
C THR A 813 30.97 -15.08 31.76
N LEU A 814 30.73 -13.78 31.51
CA LEU A 814 30.21 -13.27 30.24
C LEU A 814 30.87 -13.91 28.99
N SER A 815 32.20 -14.06 29.02
CA SER A 815 33.01 -14.60 27.93
C SER A 815 32.99 -16.13 27.78
N THR A 816 32.54 -16.88 28.79
CA THR A 816 32.49 -18.35 28.76
C THR A 816 31.06 -18.90 28.66
N ALA A 817 30.07 -18.15 29.10
CA ALA A 817 28.69 -18.59 29.14
C ALA A 817 28.14 -18.97 27.74
N ARG A 818 27.23 -19.94 27.71
CA ARG A 818 26.54 -20.41 26.50
C ARG A 818 25.03 -20.39 26.70
N PHE A 819 24.34 -19.99 25.63
CA PHE A 819 22.89 -20.00 25.48
C PHE A 819 22.52 -20.86 24.26
N ASN A 820 21.25 -21.21 24.12
CA ASN A 820 20.73 -21.93 22.97
C ASN A 820 19.36 -21.36 22.60
N ILE A 821 19.30 -20.63 21.49
CA ILE A 821 18.11 -19.90 21.00
C ILE A 821 17.54 -19.00 22.14
N PRO A 822 18.30 -18.06 22.73
CA PRO A 822 17.75 -17.14 23.71
C PRO A 822 16.77 -16.18 23.02
N SER A 823 15.49 -16.18 23.40
CA SER A 823 14.45 -15.43 22.66
C SER A 823 13.82 -14.26 23.41
N GLY A 824 14.08 -14.11 24.72
CA GLY A 824 13.41 -13.11 25.56
C GLY A 824 14.34 -12.53 26.63
N VAL A 825 14.26 -11.23 26.84
CA VAL A 825 15.08 -10.47 27.79
C VAL A 825 14.25 -9.49 28.61
N SER A 826 14.62 -9.31 29.88
CA SER A 826 14.04 -8.29 30.77
C SER A 826 15.07 -7.85 31.80
N PHE A 827 15.28 -6.55 31.91
CA PHE A 827 16.28 -5.95 32.78
C PHE A 827 15.66 -5.45 34.10
N ASP A 828 16.28 -5.81 35.22
CA ASP A 828 15.95 -5.28 36.55
C ASP A 828 16.92 -4.17 36.94
N PHE A 829 16.42 -2.93 36.91
CA PHE A 829 17.16 -1.73 37.33
C PHE A 829 17.50 -1.70 38.81
N ALA A 830 16.76 -2.40 39.67
CA ALA A 830 16.99 -2.40 41.12
C ALA A 830 18.18 -3.30 41.53
N THR A 831 18.49 -4.32 40.73
CA THR A 831 19.54 -5.32 41.01
C THR A 831 20.63 -5.40 39.93
N ASP A 832 20.58 -4.54 38.92
CA ASP A 832 21.52 -4.52 37.78
C ASP A 832 21.62 -5.89 37.06
N THR A 833 20.50 -6.60 37.00
CA THR A 833 20.42 -7.99 36.52
C THR A 833 19.57 -8.09 35.25
N LEU A 834 20.13 -8.69 34.20
CA LEU A 834 19.41 -9.03 32.97
C LEU A 834 18.93 -10.48 33.02
N TYR A 835 17.62 -10.69 33.05
CA TYR A 835 17.01 -12.00 32.93
C TYR A 835 16.86 -12.41 31.45
N VAL A 836 17.11 -13.69 31.17
CA VAL A 836 17.12 -14.26 29.82
C VAL A 836 16.28 -15.54 29.78
N ALA A 837 15.36 -15.62 28.82
CA ALA A 837 14.68 -16.84 28.43
C ALA A 837 15.59 -17.64 27.48
N ASP A 838 16.21 -18.71 27.98
CA ASP A 838 17.18 -19.55 27.26
C ASP A 838 16.45 -20.76 26.68
N THR A 839 15.73 -20.50 25.58
CA THR A 839 14.55 -21.27 25.15
C THR A 839 14.87 -22.71 24.82
N ALA A 840 15.85 -23.00 23.95
CA ALA A 840 16.18 -24.37 23.59
C ALA A 840 17.00 -25.09 24.67
N ASN A 841 17.46 -24.38 25.70
CA ASN A 841 18.06 -24.95 26.91
C ASN A 841 17.04 -25.19 28.03
N HIS A 842 15.76 -24.84 27.84
CA HIS A 842 14.68 -25.05 28.84
C HIS A 842 14.96 -24.39 30.21
N ARG A 843 15.56 -23.20 30.18
CA ARG A 843 16.04 -22.49 31.39
C ARG A 843 15.70 -21.01 31.39
N VAL A 844 15.60 -20.45 32.59
CA VAL A 844 15.65 -19.01 32.84
C VAL A 844 17.03 -18.71 33.42
N ARG A 845 17.77 -17.81 32.78
CA ARG A 845 19.13 -17.42 33.17
C ARG A 845 19.13 -16.00 33.71
N ALA A 846 20.09 -15.67 34.56
CA ALA A 846 20.33 -14.34 35.08
C ALA A 846 21.77 -13.93 34.77
N ILE A 847 21.94 -12.76 34.16
CA ILE A 847 23.22 -12.10 33.93
C ILE A 847 23.32 -10.94 34.92
N ASP A 848 24.16 -11.10 35.92
CA ASP A 848 24.52 -10.02 36.85
C ASP A 848 25.56 -9.13 36.16
N ILE A 849 25.17 -7.93 35.75
CA ILE A 849 26.03 -7.02 34.97
C ILE A 849 27.19 -6.56 35.85
N SER A 850 26.89 -6.11 37.08
CA SER A 850 27.87 -5.68 38.08
C SER A 850 28.96 -6.72 38.39
N LYS A 851 28.63 -8.01 38.37
CA LYS A 851 29.58 -9.13 38.62
C LYS A 851 30.10 -9.80 37.35
N SER A 852 29.61 -9.39 36.18
CA SER A 852 29.94 -10.02 34.88
C SER A 852 29.76 -11.55 34.88
N LEU A 853 28.68 -12.02 35.49
CA LEU A 853 28.42 -13.43 35.76
C LEU A 853 27.07 -13.88 35.19
N VAL A 854 27.06 -14.98 34.45
CA VAL A 854 25.86 -15.68 33.97
C VAL A 854 25.61 -16.90 34.85
N SER A 855 24.39 -17.02 35.37
CA SER A 855 23.95 -18.13 36.20
C SER A 855 22.56 -18.63 35.80
N THR A 856 22.27 -19.91 36.05
CA THR A 856 20.91 -20.44 35.93
C THR A 856 20.07 -19.96 37.11
N LEU A 857 19.03 -19.18 36.84
CA LEU A 857 18.08 -18.76 37.87
C LEU A 857 17.13 -19.91 38.21
N ALA A 858 16.58 -20.58 37.18
CA ALA A 858 15.64 -21.69 37.32
C ALA A 858 15.60 -22.58 36.05
N GLY A 859 15.17 -23.84 36.21
CA GLY A 859 15.13 -24.83 35.14
C GLY A 859 16.33 -25.77 35.17
N ASP A 860 16.09 -27.08 35.12
CA ASP A 860 17.16 -28.09 35.08
C ASP A 860 17.59 -28.47 33.66
N GLY A 861 16.82 -28.06 32.64
CA GLY A 861 17.03 -28.35 31.23
C GLY A 861 16.81 -29.80 30.81
N LYS A 862 16.10 -30.61 31.61
CA LYS A 862 15.81 -32.02 31.32
C LYS A 862 14.47 -32.26 30.64
N CYS A 863 13.64 -31.23 30.51
CA CYS A 863 12.35 -31.35 29.86
C CYS A 863 12.52 -31.44 28.34
N ASP A 864 12.22 -32.60 27.76
CA ASP A 864 12.22 -32.83 26.31
C ASP A 864 10.78 -32.94 25.77
N PRO A 865 10.27 -31.91 25.07
CA PRO A 865 8.93 -31.91 24.49
C PRO A 865 8.72 -33.00 23.42
N ALA A 866 9.79 -33.50 22.80
CA ALA A 866 9.69 -34.54 21.77
C ALA A 866 9.25 -35.89 22.34
N THR A 867 9.39 -36.10 23.67
CA THR A 867 8.87 -37.28 24.37
C THR A 867 7.34 -37.29 24.53
N GLY A 868 6.66 -36.17 24.23
CA GLY A 868 5.21 -36.04 24.35
C GLY A 868 4.69 -35.97 25.80
N MET A 869 5.57 -35.97 26.80
CA MET A 869 5.21 -35.82 28.21
C MET A 869 5.31 -34.35 28.62
N ASP A 870 4.29 -33.84 29.32
CA ASP A 870 4.30 -32.49 29.88
C ASP A 870 5.26 -32.43 31.09
N CYS A 871 6.54 -32.20 30.81
CA CYS A 871 7.64 -32.23 31.77
C CYS A 871 7.87 -30.91 32.52
N TYR A 872 6.82 -30.10 32.69
CA TYR A 872 6.86 -28.92 33.56
C TYR A 872 6.78 -29.30 35.04
N LYS A 873 7.28 -28.42 35.90
CA LYS A 873 7.21 -28.61 37.34
C LYS A 873 7.30 -27.29 38.10
N ASP A 874 6.35 -27.03 38.99
CA ASP A 874 6.41 -25.96 39.99
C ASP A 874 7.21 -26.40 41.24
N GLY A 875 7.65 -25.43 42.04
CA GLY A 875 8.50 -25.67 43.21
C GLY A 875 9.61 -24.64 43.36
N SER A 876 10.65 -24.93 44.14
CA SER A 876 11.82 -24.04 44.22
C SER A 876 12.57 -24.00 42.88
N THR A 877 13.27 -22.91 42.59
CA THR A 877 13.96 -22.74 41.29
C THR A 877 14.97 -23.84 40.97
N ALA A 878 15.52 -24.52 41.99
CA ALA A 878 16.43 -25.65 41.87
C ALA A 878 15.78 -26.95 41.36
N ILE A 879 14.45 -27.08 41.44
CA ILE A 879 13.70 -28.27 40.97
C ILE A 879 12.59 -27.94 39.97
N ALA A 880 12.30 -26.66 39.74
CA ALA A 880 11.31 -26.22 38.77
C ALA A 880 11.77 -26.56 37.35
N GLN A 881 10.83 -27.00 36.51
CA GLN A 881 11.08 -27.37 35.12
C GLN A 881 10.22 -26.52 34.19
N PHE A 882 10.85 -26.07 33.09
CA PHE A 882 10.26 -25.16 32.10
C PHE A 882 10.24 -25.79 30.71
N ILE A 883 9.24 -25.42 29.91
CA ILE A 883 9.09 -25.89 28.53
C ILE A 883 9.31 -24.74 27.56
N ARG A 884 10.51 -24.65 26.97
CA ARG A 884 10.89 -23.61 26.00
C ARG A 884 10.42 -22.20 26.41
N PRO A 885 10.95 -21.63 27.52
CA PRO A 885 10.57 -20.28 27.94
C PRO A 885 10.86 -19.28 26.81
N ARG A 886 9.87 -18.46 26.44
CA ARG A 886 9.91 -17.56 25.26
C ARG A 886 10.17 -16.10 25.64
N LYS A 887 9.52 -15.63 26.70
CA LYS A 887 9.63 -14.26 27.23
C LYS A 887 9.74 -14.32 28.74
N VAL A 888 10.58 -13.44 29.29
CA VAL A 888 10.63 -13.12 30.71
C VAL A 888 10.25 -11.65 30.90
N LEU A 889 9.65 -11.31 32.04
CA LEU A 889 9.29 -9.94 32.41
C LEU A 889 9.45 -9.76 33.92
N VAL A 890 10.38 -8.92 34.36
CA VAL A 890 10.52 -8.56 35.77
C VAL A 890 9.58 -7.41 36.13
N HIS A 891 8.89 -7.54 37.26
CA HIS A 891 8.09 -6.48 37.85
C HIS A 891 8.10 -6.62 39.38
N GLY A 892 8.69 -5.64 40.07
CA GLY A 892 8.93 -5.72 41.51
C GLY A 892 9.73 -6.98 41.88
N ASN A 893 9.22 -7.75 42.84
CA ASN A 893 9.84 -9.00 43.29
C ASN A 893 9.41 -10.25 42.49
N VAL A 894 8.71 -10.09 41.36
CA VAL A 894 8.24 -11.21 40.53
C VAL A 894 8.87 -11.17 39.15
N LEU A 895 9.40 -12.31 38.70
CA LEU A 895 9.79 -12.54 37.32
C LEU A 895 8.75 -13.46 36.66
N TYR A 896 7.91 -12.91 35.79
CA TYR A 896 6.99 -13.67 34.98
C TYR A 896 7.73 -14.36 33.83
N VAL A 897 7.28 -15.55 33.45
CA VAL A 897 7.87 -16.40 32.39
C VAL A 897 6.74 -16.95 31.52
N LEU A 898 6.79 -16.69 30.21
CA LEU A 898 5.94 -17.36 29.22
C LEU A 898 6.63 -18.64 28.74
N GLU A 899 5.94 -19.77 28.79
CA GLU A 899 6.40 -21.06 28.27
C GLU A 899 5.27 -21.78 27.53
N GLU A 900 5.48 -22.10 26.25
CA GLU A 900 4.48 -22.67 25.30
C GLU A 900 3.01 -22.21 25.49
N HIS A 901 2.26 -22.85 26.38
CA HIS A 901 0.82 -22.61 26.68
C HIS A 901 0.56 -22.25 28.16
N ARG A 902 1.56 -21.72 28.88
CA ARG A 902 1.50 -21.38 30.30
C ARG A 902 2.21 -20.07 30.61
N ILE A 903 1.80 -19.50 31.74
CA ILE A 903 2.46 -18.37 32.40
C ILE A 903 2.84 -18.81 33.81
N ARG A 904 4.12 -18.65 34.12
CA ARG A 904 4.73 -18.99 35.40
C ARG A 904 5.22 -17.71 36.06
N ALA A 905 5.21 -17.66 37.39
CA ALA A 905 5.78 -16.58 38.17
C ALA A 905 6.92 -17.13 39.04
N ILE A 906 8.06 -16.47 39.03
CA ILE A 906 9.18 -16.73 39.95
C ILE A 906 9.23 -15.61 40.97
N ASN A 907 9.02 -15.92 42.26
CA ASN A 907 9.25 -14.97 43.34
C ASN A 907 10.77 -14.87 43.57
N LEU A 908 11.34 -13.70 43.32
CA LEU A 908 12.79 -13.48 43.32
C LEU A 908 13.40 -13.51 44.73
N THR A 909 12.61 -13.29 45.77
CA THR A 909 13.04 -13.41 47.17
C THR A 909 12.97 -14.86 47.67
N THR A 910 11.81 -15.52 47.54
CA THR A 910 11.63 -16.88 48.08
C THR A 910 12.20 -17.97 47.17
N LYS A 911 12.58 -17.64 45.93
CA LYS A 911 13.04 -18.57 44.89
C LYS A 911 12.04 -19.70 44.63
N MET A 912 10.75 -19.36 44.65
CA MET A 912 9.64 -20.26 44.32
C MET A 912 9.06 -19.95 42.95
N VAL A 913 8.74 -20.99 42.19
CA VAL A 913 8.07 -20.96 40.88
C VAL A 913 6.66 -21.54 41.03
N SER A 914 5.67 -20.80 40.53
CA SER A 914 4.26 -21.22 40.49
C SER A 914 3.63 -20.92 39.13
N THR A 915 2.76 -21.80 38.64
CA THR A 915 1.88 -21.52 37.50
C THR A 915 0.79 -20.52 37.92
N ILE A 916 0.57 -19.48 37.11
CA ILE A 916 -0.45 -18.45 37.34
C ILE A 916 -1.54 -18.43 36.27
N ALA A 917 -1.25 -18.90 35.05
CA ALA A 917 -2.24 -19.08 34.00
C ALA A 917 -1.86 -20.20 33.01
N GLY A 918 -2.87 -20.82 32.41
CA GLY A 918 -2.75 -21.86 31.38
C GLY A 918 -2.82 -23.29 31.94
N ASP A 919 -3.66 -24.13 31.34
CA ASP A 919 -3.75 -25.57 31.67
C ASP A 919 -2.67 -26.44 30.97
N GLY A 920 -1.77 -25.81 30.19
CA GLY A 920 -0.72 -26.45 29.42
C GLY A 920 -1.13 -26.93 28.01
N LYS A 921 -2.41 -26.89 27.66
CA LYS A 921 -2.90 -27.33 26.34
C LYS A 921 -2.99 -26.18 25.36
N LYS A 922 -2.62 -26.47 24.11
CA LYS A 922 -2.93 -25.60 22.98
C LYS A 922 -4.43 -25.53 22.77
N GLY A 923 -4.99 -24.32 22.77
CA GLY A 923 -6.41 -24.08 22.51
C GLY A 923 -6.76 -22.61 22.64
N TYR A 924 -8.06 -22.31 22.67
CA TYR A 924 -8.59 -21.00 23.02
C TYR A 924 -9.70 -21.19 24.06
N LYS A 925 -9.41 -20.84 25.32
CA LYS A 925 -10.37 -20.92 26.42
C LYS A 925 -10.03 -19.85 27.46
N ASN A 926 -11.00 -18.98 27.73
CA ASN A 926 -10.92 -17.93 28.74
C ASN A 926 -11.58 -18.38 30.06
N GLY A 927 -11.70 -17.48 31.05
CA GLY A 927 -12.25 -17.77 32.38
C GLY A 927 -11.16 -17.95 33.44
N PRO A 928 -11.27 -18.90 34.39
CA PRO A 928 -10.32 -19.02 35.49
C PRO A 928 -8.90 -19.33 34.98
N ALA A 929 -7.90 -18.56 35.40
CA ALA A 929 -6.59 -18.52 34.73
C ALA A 929 -5.89 -19.88 34.63
N LEU A 930 -5.93 -20.70 35.69
CA LEU A 930 -5.33 -22.05 35.69
C LEU A 930 -6.07 -23.07 34.79
N GLN A 931 -7.25 -22.72 34.27
CA GLN A 931 -8.04 -23.52 33.34
C GLN A 931 -8.11 -22.93 31.93
N ALA A 932 -7.44 -21.79 31.69
CA ALA A 932 -7.37 -21.14 30.40
C ALA A 932 -6.51 -21.92 29.41
N GLN A 933 -6.77 -21.76 28.11
CA GLN A 933 -6.00 -22.38 27.02
C GLN A 933 -5.54 -21.32 26.05
N PHE A 934 -4.26 -21.39 25.70
CA PHE A 934 -3.58 -20.41 24.85
C PHE A 934 -3.04 -21.08 23.57
N GLY A 935 -3.13 -20.39 22.44
CA GLY A 935 -2.78 -20.92 21.12
C GLY A 935 -1.26 -20.98 20.92
N ARG A 936 -0.58 -19.88 21.25
CA ARG A 936 0.88 -19.75 21.41
C ARG A 936 1.19 -18.37 22.00
N LEU A 937 1.58 -18.31 23.26
CA LEU A 937 1.96 -17.04 23.90
C LEU A 937 3.30 -16.53 23.34
N SER A 938 3.35 -15.26 22.97
CA SER A 938 4.53 -14.63 22.34
C SER A 938 5.18 -13.55 23.21
N HIS A 939 4.39 -12.72 23.90
CA HIS A 939 4.87 -11.61 24.72
C HIS A 939 3.89 -11.26 25.85
N MET A 940 4.37 -10.49 26.83
CA MET A 940 3.56 -9.97 27.93
C MET A 940 4.08 -8.60 28.39
N VAL A 941 3.18 -7.80 28.95
CA VAL A 941 3.48 -6.53 29.64
C VAL A 941 2.61 -6.41 30.90
N VAL A 942 3.04 -5.63 31.88
CA VAL A 942 2.20 -5.26 33.03
C VAL A 942 1.42 -3.98 32.70
N GLY A 943 0.11 -4.01 32.84
CA GLY A 943 -0.77 -2.85 32.72
C GLY A 943 -0.74 -1.96 33.98
N GLN A 944 -1.29 -0.75 33.91
CA GLN A 944 -1.24 0.20 35.04
C GLN A 944 -1.92 -0.30 36.33
N ASN A 945 -2.85 -1.26 36.22
CA ASN A 945 -3.57 -1.83 37.35
C ASN A 945 -2.86 -3.06 37.97
N GLY A 946 -1.68 -3.45 37.48
CA GLY A 946 -0.95 -4.65 37.90
C GLY A 946 -1.26 -5.92 37.08
N ASP A 947 -2.33 -5.90 36.27
CA ASP A 947 -2.71 -7.00 35.38
C ASP A 947 -1.65 -7.31 34.32
N LEU A 948 -1.59 -8.55 33.85
CA LEU A 948 -0.80 -8.89 32.65
C LEU A 948 -1.65 -8.73 31.39
N ILE A 949 -1.12 -8.03 30.39
CA ILE A 949 -1.62 -8.08 29.02
C ILE A 949 -0.68 -8.99 28.24
N VAL A 950 -1.22 -10.04 27.61
CA VAL A 950 -0.45 -11.07 26.93
C VAL A 950 -0.89 -11.22 25.48
N SER A 951 0.05 -11.45 24.59
CA SER A 951 -0.22 -11.66 23.16
C SER A 951 -0.29 -13.16 22.87
N ASP A 952 -1.48 -13.63 22.50
CA ASP A 952 -1.67 -15.00 22.03
C ASP A 952 -1.54 -15.04 20.51
N ALA A 953 -0.30 -15.15 20.05
CA ALA A 953 0.04 -15.23 18.64
C ALA A 953 -0.61 -16.42 17.93
N GLY A 954 -0.99 -17.48 18.66
CA GLY A 954 -1.66 -18.64 18.07
C GLY A 954 -3.18 -18.47 17.94
N ASN A 955 -3.78 -17.53 18.68
CA ASN A 955 -5.20 -17.19 18.63
C ASN A 955 -5.47 -15.78 18.06
N HIS A 956 -4.45 -15.11 17.52
CA HIS A 956 -4.57 -13.84 16.79
C HIS A 956 -5.16 -12.67 17.60
N CYS A 957 -5.01 -12.67 18.92
CA CYS A 957 -5.54 -11.62 19.80
C CYS A 957 -4.67 -11.36 21.04
N LEU A 958 -5.03 -10.31 21.79
CA LEU A 958 -4.46 -9.97 23.09
C LEU A 958 -5.45 -10.35 24.19
N LEU A 959 -4.93 -10.89 25.29
CA LEU A 959 -5.70 -11.30 26.46
C LEU A 959 -5.25 -10.51 27.69
N ARG A 960 -6.17 -10.22 28.60
CA ARG A 960 -5.92 -9.63 29.93
C ARG A 960 -5.98 -10.74 30.96
N ILE A 961 -5.10 -10.66 31.95
CA ILE A 961 -5.04 -11.58 33.08
C ILE A 961 -5.05 -10.77 34.37
N SER A 962 -6.18 -10.82 35.07
CA SER A 962 -6.39 -10.11 36.33
C SER A 962 -5.51 -10.72 37.42
N LEU A 963 -4.55 -9.95 37.93
CA LEU A 963 -3.70 -10.38 39.05
C LEU A 963 -4.25 -9.81 40.36
N THR A 964 -4.09 -10.54 41.46
CA THR A 964 -4.30 -9.98 42.80
C THR A 964 -3.25 -8.90 43.08
N PRO A 965 -3.64 -7.72 43.61
CA PRO A 965 -2.71 -6.76 44.21
C PRO A 965 -1.85 -7.35 45.34
#